data_AF-A0AAW1KNY4-F1
#
_entry.id   AF-A0AAW1KNY4-F1
#
_cell.length_a   1.000
_cell.length_b   1.000
_cell.length_c   1.000
_cell.angle_alpha   90.00
_cell.angle_beta   90.00
_cell.angle_gamma   90.00
#
_symmetry.space_group_name_H-M   'P 1'
#
loop_
_entity.id
_entity.type
_entity.pdbx_description
1 polymer ?
#
loop_
_entity_poly.entity_id
_entity_poly.type
_entity_poly.pdbx_seq_one_letter_code
_entity_poly.pdbx_strand_id
1 'polypeptide(L)'
;MRLADNLEHLRKTLPRFGHSLSSDSRGSLWMFGGYSLSHGPLNDIRLFDTRNSTWVQVTVDSTPDAKMPRGRYFHGADIVHSKQAIYVFGGITKTKKATKNRTLEDFWQFDILNQRWSQVGNNGYGIWPPPLFGHTLTYYRNATTESLILIGGVSPQDGFLNTVWEYKLDKEAWFFWRSKGNGPLGIFGHSTIFYLATNSLYVFGGFELRQQRSILSNKLYVLNYDTQTWTDLSAMSHPDNLPMGRYLHSAVTTETHMIVYGGRIYPWNINETLYAYSYNCNQWITLMSSDITKVGDYPTQTYAQAMTLELNSDAIYVIGGWGTDIQCSVLQIKLPLDLCSLWLNRSCIKIPECEYCALEFDNSTMLESCFSGTKQCPLEDIVNTKKHLNRARSCTGQLQNECSEMKHCTTCTQVPECQWCDGMCLKNKTCSGVSFTSVEQCPLNECRATDCIQCSQLSGCEWDNTTLQCYASKRDKAIHTISSCRTPCSHFTNCTSCLENYKGFCRWSTQLGECISETYQPIYCAGGVCGLVLDKKDEHKCPEPCSSFKQCSTCLARSHCGWCAAPGVLGEGVCIDSAKKSCDKLFEDDTLDIQILDKNITYSWHYVKCPPENECLNNHHHCDPVSEVCEDKEVGFDCVCGRGYNKSSNYACTPVCTQGCVWGKCVEPDKCVCDFGYVGANCSIPCQCNGHANCAGPDKLDKCLDCQNNTMGSQCDKCKPYFVGNPKDGGKCIPCNEYCNGHSAICVPKHMKDSDVPMDLNDLKEGPVDEARCIGCANLTAGDRCEDCIIGNFRPSGNYSDKCRPCECHGHGDRCDQKTGEQCNCQNNTESEPCSSNGKNAAQPCWMLQCSKCRDGYIGSPKDGQQCYKQLSSHMRLCFDAKQDDCKIKPKPLNPGEMMFLVIQPRFLNVNIRVIIDVTQGELNVFMSTADNTFKVRLNNSTGMNDIDFDMQYKQWENTSRNEHYIFEKEATGLRTYITVEKPKPILRVKGLKDRLVIILPQEHHNLEQTRFYIVLQALEPEDKKEKAAYGIVFFQQDQLHIDLFVFFSVFFSCFFLFLAACVVAWKAKQAADVRRARRRQVNEMLHMAKRPFARVTLNLGPRPRVRPWLPNDVRPVAVEPTGDGLAAVITVFISFPGGHSPSVRLALASSLILHDKQVNTGGRAFLRRRSAHAAPPI
;
A
#
# COMPACT_ATOMS: atom_id res chain seq x y z
N MET A 1 -13.28 6.57 -20.21
CA MET A 1 -14.25 7.40 -19.46
C MET A 1 -13.67 7.66 -18.05
N ARG A 2 -13.58 8.91 -17.58
CA ARG A 2 -13.14 9.23 -16.21
C ARG A 2 -14.35 9.20 -15.27
N LEU A 3 -14.26 8.44 -14.17
CA LEU A 3 -15.32 8.31 -13.16
C LEU A 3 -15.59 9.65 -12.45
N ALA A 4 -16.88 10.03 -12.38
CA ALA A 4 -17.36 11.22 -11.67
C ALA A 4 -16.96 11.21 -10.18
N ASP A 5 -16.81 12.39 -9.59
CA ASP A 5 -16.25 12.59 -8.24
C ASP A 5 -17.05 11.96 -7.10
N ASN A 6 -18.30 11.58 -7.33
CA ASN A 6 -19.22 11.05 -6.31
C ASN A 6 -19.04 9.54 -6.01
N LEU A 7 -18.01 8.87 -6.56
CA LEU A 7 -17.83 7.41 -6.51
C LEU A 7 -16.45 6.97 -6.01
N GLU A 8 -16.01 7.51 -4.87
CA GLU A 8 -14.67 7.26 -4.31
C GLU A 8 -14.36 5.77 -4.03
N HIS A 9 -15.36 4.97 -3.62
CA HIS A 9 -15.21 3.53 -3.43
C HIS A 9 -14.84 2.80 -4.75
N LEU A 10 -15.37 3.27 -5.89
CA LEU A 10 -15.06 2.69 -7.19
C LEU A 10 -13.64 3.04 -7.63
N ARG A 11 -13.11 4.22 -7.28
CA ARG A 11 -11.71 4.58 -7.58
C ARG A 11 -10.68 3.66 -6.89
N LYS A 12 -11.01 3.07 -5.72
CA LYS A 12 -10.08 2.23 -4.95
C LYS A 12 -10.16 0.73 -5.31
N THR A 13 -11.32 0.27 -5.79
CA THR A 13 -11.57 -1.16 -6.04
C THR A 13 -11.58 -1.54 -7.51
N LEU A 14 -11.87 -0.61 -8.44
CA LEU A 14 -11.86 -0.91 -9.87
C LEU A 14 -10.44 -1.08 -10.46
N PRO A 15 -9.38 -0.36 -10.03
CA PRO A 15 -8.02 -0.71 -10.42
C PRO A 15 -7.66 -2.08 -9.82
N ARG A 16 -7.60 -3.11 -10.67
CA ARG A 16 -7.26 -4.48 -10.27
C ARG A 16 -6.64 -5.29 -11.41
N PHE A 17 -5.93 -6.36 -11.06
CA PHE A 17 -5.36 -7.33 -12.01
C PHE A 17 -5.66 -8.76 -11.57
N GLY A 18 -5.56 -9.71 -12.51
CA GLY A 18 -5.83 -11.13 -12.25
C GLY A 18 -7.29 -11.42 -11.88
N HIS A 19 -8.21 -10.60 -12.38
CA HIS A 19 -9.67 -10.80 -12.26
C HIS A 19 -10.21 -11.53 -13.49
N SER A 20 -11.45 -11.99 -13.43
CA SER A 20 -12.17 -12.54 -14.59
C SER A 20 -13.21 -11.56 -15.13
N LEU A 21 -13.45 -11.62 -16.43
CA LEU A 21 -14.44 -10.80 -17.13
C LEU A 21 -15.23 -11.69 -18.10
N SER A 22 -16.54 -11.70 -17.97
CA SER A 22 -17.44 -12.52 -18.80
C SER A 22 -18.57 -11.69 -19.36
N SER A 23 -18.93 -11.91 -20.62
CA SER A 23 -19.99 -11.18 -21.33
C SER A 23 -21.31 -11.93 -21.27
N ASP A 24 -22.40 -11.26 -20.90
CA ASP A 24 -23.77 -11.79 -20.97
C ASP A 24 -24.40 -11.49 -22.34
N SER A 25 -25.34 -12.33 -22.79
CA SER A 25 -26.06 -12.20 -24.06
C SER A 25 -26.87 -10.91 -24.18
N ARG A 26 -27.11 -10.22 -23.06
CA ARG A 26 -27.89 -8.98 -22.96
C ARG A 26 -27.05 -7.69 -23.09
N GLY A 27 -25.76 -7.80 -23.44
CA GLY A 27 -24.85 -6.64 -23.56
C GLY A 27 -24.45 -6.10 -22.19
N SER A 28 -23.78 -6.94 -21.41
CA SER A 28 -23.47 -6.68 -20.00
C SER A 28 -22.23 -7.46 -19.61
N LEU A 29 -21.23 -6.80 -19.02
CA LEU A 29 -19.95 -7.43 -18.67
C LEU A 29 -19.88 -7.65 -17.15
N TRP A 30 -19.64 -8.89 -16.76
CA TRP A 30 -19.52 -9.31 -15.36
C TRP A 30 -18.06 -9.47 -14.99
N MET A 31 -17.61 -8.69 -14.00
CA MET A 31 -16.25 -8.72 -13.48
C MET A 31 -16.24 -9.31 -12.07
N PHE A 32 -15.37 -10.29 -11.82
CA PHE A 32 -15.25 -10.92 -10.49
C PHE A 32 -13.79 -11.05 -10.03
N GLY A 33 -13.59 -10.78 -8.74
CA GLY A 33 -12.30 -11.00 -8.05
C GLY A 33 -11.19 -10.07 -8.53
N GLY A 34 -9.95 -10.54 -8.42
CA GLY A 34 -8.73 -9.79 -8.72
C GLY A 34 -8.03 -9.24 -7.49
N TYR A 35 -6.83 -8.69 -7.70
CA TYR A 35 -6.02 -8.08 -6.66
C TYR A 35 -5.97 -6.56 -6.85
N SER A 36 -6.34 -5.81 -5.81
CA SER A 36 -6.14 -4.36 -5.72
C SER A 36 -5.00 -4.07 -4.75
N LEU A 37 -4.10 -3.13 -5.08
CA LEU A 37 -3.02 -2.75 -4.16
C LEU A 37 -3.52 -2.15 -2.84
N SER A 38 -4.70 -1.52 -2.86
CA SER A 38 -5.25 -0.85 -1.68
C SER A 38 -6.05 -1.80 -0.77
N HIS A 39 -6.63 -2.86 -1.33
CA HIS A 39 -7.57 -3.75 -0.61
C HIS A 39 -7.15 -5.23 -0.59
N GLY A 40 -6.10 -5.60 -1.34
CA GLY A 40 -5.67 -6.99 -1.50
C GLY A 40 -6.60 -7.81 -2.41
N PRO A 41 -6.74 -9.13 -2.15
CA PRO A 41 -7.63 -10.01 -2.92
C PRO A 41 -9.10 -9.64 -2.74
N LEU A 42 -9.81 -9.45 -3.84
CA LEU A 42 -11.20 -9.00 -3.88
C LEU A 42 -12.15 -10.19 -4.11
N ASN A 43 -13.34 -10.13 -3.54
CA ASN A 43 -14.46 -11.08 -3.76
C ASN A 43 -15.73 -10.38 -4.27
N ASP A 44 -15.64 -9.12 -4.67
CA ASP A 44 -16.77 -8.38 -5.21
C ASP A 44 -17.05 -8.81 -6.66
N ILE A 45 -18.33 -8.81 -7.02
CA ILE A 45 -18.81 -8.97 -8.38
C ILE A 45 -19.38 -7.64 -8.87
N ARG A 46 -19.01 -7.22 -10.08
CA ARG A 46 -19.39 -5.93 -10.68
C ARG A 46 -19.97 -6.15 -12.06
N LEU A 47 -20.91 -5.28 -12.42
CA LEU A 47 -21.56 -5.29 -13.72
C LEU A 47 -21.21 -3.99 -14.45
N PHE A 48 -20.80 -4.09 -15.71
CA PHE A 48 -20.63 -2.96 -16.61
C PHE A 48 -21.67 -3.06 -17.74
N ASP A 49 -22.55 -2.06 -17.83
CA ASP A 49 -23.54 -1.96 -18.90
C ASP A 49 -22.88 -1.32 -20.13
N THR A 50 -22.75 -2.10 -21.21
CA THR A 50 -22.10 -1.66 -22.45
C THR A 50 -22.91 -0.62 -23.20
N ARG A 51 -24.25 -0.66 -23.09
CA ARG A 51 -25.16 0.26 -23.79
C ARG A 51 -25.05 1.68 -23.25
N ASN A 52 -24.97 1.80 -21.93
CA ASN A 52 -24.85 3.08 -21.24
C ASN A 52 -23.40 3.45 -20.91
N SER A 53 -22.45 2.52 -21.10
CA SER A 53 -21.05 2.67 -20.70
C SER A 53 -20.87 3.01 -19.21
N THR A 54 -21.69 2.39 -18.34
CA THR A 54 -21.72 2.67 -16.91
C THR A 54 -21.52 1.42 -16.05
N TRP A 55 -20.77 1.57 -14.96
CA TRP A 55 -20.72 0.57 -13.91
C TRP A 55 -22.03 0.56 -13.11
N VAL A 56 -22.61 -0.63 -12.96
CA VAL A 56 -23.84 -0.89 -12.21
C VAL A 56 -23.50 -1.63 -10.92
N GLN A 57 -24.08 -1.18 -9.81
CA GLN A 57 -23.95 -1.87 -8.54
C GLN A 57 -24.78 -3.16 -8.55
N VAL A 58 -24.13 -4.28 -8.27
CA VAL A 58 -24.78 -5.58 -8.09
C VAL A 58 -25.03 -5.80 -6.60
N THR A 59 -26.27 -6.10 -6.23
CA THR A 59 -26.64 -6.48 -4.87
C THR A 59 -26.78 -7.99 -4.81
N VAL A 60 -25.79 -8.66 -4.22
CA VAL A 60 -25.85 -10.10 -4.01
C VAL A 60 -26.90 -10.41 -2.95
N ASP A 61 -27.80 -11.35 -3.23
CA ASP A 61 -28.85 -11.73 -2.29
C ASP A 61 -28.23 -12.34 -1.02
N SER A 62 -28.53 -11.74 0.12
CA SER A 62 -27.91 -12.03 1.42
C SER A 62 -28.93 -12.62 2.38
N THR A 63 -29.53 -13.74 1.98
CA THR A 63 -30.20 -14.62 2.95
C THR A 63 -29.22 -15.03 4.06
N PRO A 64 -29.66 -15.29 5.30
CA PRO A 64 -28.79 -15.67 6.42
C PRO A 64 -27.85 -16.87 6.13
N ASP A 65 -28.25 -17.74 5.19
CA ASP A 65 -27.50 -18.93 4.76
C ASP A 65 -26.63 -18.70 3.51
N ALA A 66 -26.60 -17.49 2.94
CA ALA A 66 -25.87 -17.20 1.71
C ALA A 66 -24.34 -17.21 1.95
N LYS A 67 -23.67 -18.26 1.45
CA LYS A 67 -22.21 -18.35 1.40
C LYS A 67 -21.65 -17.65 0.16
N MET A 68 -20.50 -17.00 0.29
CA MET A 68 -19.85 -16.26 -0.79
C MET A 68 -18.37 -16.67 -0.92
N PRO A 69 -17.80 -16.69 -2.15
CA PRO A 69 -16.39 -17.02 -2.33
C PRO A 69 -15.47 -16.03 -1.60
N ARG A 70 -14.32 -16.56 -1.15
CA ARG A 70 -13.22 -15.74 -0.61
C ARG A 70 -12.60 -14.86 -1.70
N GLY A 71 -11.99 -13.76 -1.27
CA GLY A 71 -11.28 -12.85 -2.18
C GLY A 71 -10.09 -13.54 -2.83
N ARG A 72 -10.01 -13.46 -4.16
CA ARG A 72 -9.08 -14.26 -4.96
C ARG A 72 -8.66 -13.57 -6.25
N TYR A 73 -7.54 -14.01 -6.79
CA TYR A 73 -6.98 -13.55 -8.06
C TYR A 73 -6.23 -14.69 -8.76
N PHE A 74 -6.03 -14.56 -10.07
CA PHE A 74 -5.50 -15.63 -10.94
C PHE A 74 -6.29 -16.95 -10.86
N HIS A 75 -7.60 -16.84 -10.64
CA HIS A 75 -8.56 -17.94 -10.72
C HIS A 75 -9.02 -18.15 -12.17
N GLY A 76 -9.49 -19.36 -12.48
CA GLY A 76 -10.19 -19.65 -13.73
C GLY A 76 -11.68 -19.35 -13.57
N ALA A 77 -12.28 -18.68 -14.55
CA ALA A 77 -13.72 -18.47 -14.58
C ALA A 77 -14.25 -18.30 -16.00
N ASP A 78 -15.46 -18.78 -16.23
CA ASP A 78 -16.18 -18.59 -17.48
C ASP A 78 -17.70 -18.59 -17.27
N ILE A 79 -18.44 -18.05 -18.24
CA ILE A 79 -19.90 -17.98 -18.24
C ILE A 79 -20.50 -19.13 -19.04
N VAL A 80 -21.42 -19.86 -18.41
CA VAL A 80 -22.24 -20.89 -19.07
C VAL A 80 -23.56 -20.24 -19.47
N HIS A 81 -23.70 -19.92 -20.76
CA HIS A 81 -24.84 -19.15 -21.27
C HIS A 81 -26.19 -19.89 -21.11
N SER A 82 -26.20 -21.21 -21.26
CA SER A 82 -27.42 -22.03 -21.12
C SER A 82 -28.01 -21.99 -19.71
N LYS A 83 -27.15 -22.02 -18.68
CA LYS A 83 -27.52 -21.93 -17.26
C LYS A 83 -27.58 -20.49 -16.73
N GLN A 84 -27.20 -19.49 -17.53
CA GLN A 84 -27.04 -18.09 -17.10
C GLN A 84 -26.25 -17.97 -15.78
N ALA A 85 -25.11 -18.65 -15.71
CA ALA A 85 -24.30 -18.71 -14.50
C ALA A 85 -22.81 -18.59 -14.80
N ILE A 86 -22.08 -17.96 -13.88
CA ILE A 86 -20.62 -17.82 -13.94
C ILE A 86 -20.00 -18.83 -12.99
N TYR A 87 -19.10 -19.67 -13.50
CA TYR A 87 -18.38 -20.65 -12.69
C TYR A 87 -16.97 -20.17 -12.42
N VAL A 88 -16.48 -20.40 -11.20
CA VAL A 88 -15.17 -19.94 -10.74
C VAL A 88 -14.46 -21.06 -9.98
N PHE A 89 -13.23 -21.38 -10.39
CA PHE A 89 -12.39 -22.39 -9.75
C PHE A 89 -11.04 -21.83 -9.29
N GLY A 90 -10.63 -22.21 -8.09
CA GLY A 90 -9.28 -21.99 -7.56
C GLY A 90 -8.84 -20.53 -7.46
N GLY A 91 -7.54 -20.28 -7.66
CA GLY A 91 -6.88 -18.98 -7.50
C GLY A 91 -6.12 -18.84 -6.17
N ILE A 92 -5.55 -17.64 -5.95
CA ILE A 92 -4.76 -17.33 -4.74
C ILE A 92 -5.54 -16.38 -3.84
N THR A 93 -5.50 -16.62 -2.53
CA THR A 93 -6.05 -15.73 -1.51
C THR A 93 -4.99 -15.27 -0.50
N LYS A 94 -5.42 -14.47 0.47
CA LYS A 94 -4.63 -14.14 1.67
C LYS A 94 -4.83 -15.23 2.72
N THR A 95 -3.74 -15.74 3.30
CA THR A 95 -3.76 -16.70 4.40
C THR A 95 -4.49 -16.12 5.62
N LYS A 96 -5.32 -16.93 6.28
CA LYS A 96 -5.74 -16.71 7.67
C LYS A 96 -4.80 -17.51 8.55
N LYS A 97 -4.47 -17.04 9.76
CA LYS A 97 -3.52 -17.67 10.72
C LYS A 97 -3.72 -19.19 10.95
N ALA A 98 -4.86 -19.77 10.59
CA ALA A 98 -5.19 -21.18 10.75
C ALA A 98 -4.88 -22.10 9.55
N THR A 99 -4.72 -21.58 8.32
CA THR A 99 -4.45 -22.39 7.11
C THR A 99 -3.21 -21.87 6.41
N LYS A 100 -2.13 -22.67 6.39
CA LYS A 100 -0.87 -22.33 5.72
C LYS A 100 -0.98 -22.32 4.19
N ASN A 101 -2.06 -22.80 3.60
CA ASN A 101 -2.21 -22.85 2.14
C ASN A 101 -2.94 -21.62 1.59
N ARG A 102 -2.30 -20.90 0.65
CA ARG A 102 -2.86 -19.70 -0.03
C ARG A 102 -3.61 -20.05 -1.31
N THR A 103 -3.33 -21.21 -1.88
CA THR A 103 -3.97 -21.70 -3.10
C THR A 103 -5.30 -22.33 -2.76
N LEU A 104 -6.27 -22.11 -3.65
CA LEU A 104 -7.64 -22.53 -3.47
C LEU A 104 -7.97 -23.69 -4.42
N GLU A 105 -8.80 -24.60 -3.93
CA GLU A 105 -9.37 -25.75 -4.67
C GLU A 105 -10.91 -25.70 -4.70
N ASP A 106 -11.52 -24.62 -4.20
CA ASP A 106 -12.96 -24.49 -4.12
C ASP A 106 -13.59 -24.10 -5.48
N PHE A 107 -14.80 -24.62 -5.72
CA PHE A 107 -15.55 -24.40 -6.94
C PHE A 107 -16.88 -23.68 -6.63
N TRP A 108 -17.13 -22.59 -7.34
CA TRP A 108 -18.26 -21.70 -7.09
C TRP A 108 -19.05 -21.43 -8.36
N GLN A 109 -20.35 -21.23 -8.20
CA GLN A 109 -21.26 -20.79 -9.24
C GLN A 109 -21.98 -19.52 -8.78
N PHE A 110 -22.08 -18.53 -9.66
CA PHE A 110 -22.90 -17.34 -9.49
C PHE A 110 -24.06 -17.38 -10.48
N ASP A 111 -25.28 -17.46 -9.96
CA ASP A 111 -26.51 -17.35 -10.73
C ASP A 111 -26.77 -15.88 -11.09
N ILE A 112 -26.79 -15.56 -12.39
CA ILE A 112 -26.95 -14.19 -12.89
C ILE A 112 -28.39 -13.68 -12.70
N LEU A 113 -29.39 -14.55 -12.78
CA LEU A 113 -30.80 -14.16 -12.64
C LEU A 113 -31.14 -13.86 -11.18
N ASN A 114 -30.73 -14.75 -10.29
CA ASN A 114 -30.99 -14.63 -8.85
C ASN A 114 -29.91 -13.81 -8.10
N GLN A 115 -28.82 -13.46 -8.78
CA GLN A 115 -27.67 -12.75 -8.20
C GLN A 115 -27.14 -13.40 -6.91
N ARG A 116 -27.01 -14.73 -6.94
CA ARG A 116 -26.70 -15.54 -5.76
C ARG A 116 -25.51 -16.45 -6.02
N TRP A 117 -24.62 -16.54 -5.03
CA TRP A 117 -23.52 -17.50 -5.02
C TRP A 117 -23.95 -18.84 -4.42
N SER A 118 -23.49 -19.92 -5.02
CA SER A 118 -23.60 -21.28 -4.50
C SER A 118 -22.25 -21.99 -4.66
N GLN A 119 -21.80 -22.65 -3.59
CA GLN A 119 -20.63 -23.50 -3.67
C GLN A 119 -21.03 -24.80 -4.35
N VAL A 120 -20.30 -25.19 -5.39
CA VAL A 120 -20.51 -26.46 -6.09
C VAL A 120 -19.83 -27.54 -5.25
N GLY A 121 -20.64 -28.42 -4.66
CA GLY A 121 -20.19 -29.40 -3.68
C GLY A 121 -19.32 -30.50 -4.30
N ASN A 122 -18.33 -30.95 -3.55
CA ASN A 122 -17.72 -32.26 -3.80
C ASN A 122 -18.65 -33.31 -3.20
N ASN A 123 -19.42 -34.01 -4.02
CA ASN A 123 -20.40 -35.01 -3.57
C ASN A 123 -19.75 -36.27 -2.95
N GLY A 124 -18.44 -36.28 -2.66
CA GLY A 124 -17.73 -37.34 -1.94
C GLY A 124 -17.44 -38.61 -2.75
N TYR A 125 -18.05 -38.75 -3.93
CA TYR A 125 -17.88 -39.90 -4.84
C TYR A 125 -17.07 -39.58 -6.11
N GLY A 126 -16.65 -38.31 -6.29
CA GLY A 126 -15.99 -37.82 -7.51
C GLY A 126 -14.52 -37.46 -7.30
N ILE A 127 -13.74 -37.59 -8.38
CA ILE A 127 -12.35 -37.12 -8.45
C ILE A 127 -12.36 -35.58 -8.44
N TRP A 128 -11.42 -34.92 -7.76
CA TRP A 128 -11.39 -33.46 -7.59
C TRP A 128 -10.06 -32.88 -8.10
N PRO A 129 -10.06 -31.74 -8.84
CA PRO A 129 -8.81 -31.11 -9.26
C PRO A 129 -8.03 -30.52 -8.06
N PRO A 130 -6.69 -30.50 -8.10
CA PRO A 130 -5.87 -29.96 -7.01
C PRO A 130 -6.03 -28.43 -6.87
N PRO A 131 -5.53 -27.83 -5.76
CA PRO A 131 -5.51 -26.38 -5.58
C PRO A 131 -4.59 -25.71 -6.60
N LEU A 132 -5.12 -24.82 -7.43
CA LEU A 132 -4.41 -24.28 -8.59
C LEU A 132 -4.59 -22.78 -8.75
N PHE A 133 -3.58 -22.11 -9.29
CA PHE A 133 -3.67 -20.73 -9.78
C PHE A 133 -2.98 -20.56 -11.13
N GLY A 134 -3.37 -19.52 -11.86
CA GLY A 134 -2.83 -19.23 -13.20
C GLY A 134 -3.24 -20.28 -14.25
N HIS A 135 -4.27 -21.08 -13.97
CA HIS A 135 -4.92 -21.97 -14.93
C HIS A 135 -5.99 -21.20 -15.72
N THR A 136 -6.47 -21.81 -16.81
CA THR A 136 -7.66 -21.34 -17.54
C THR A 136 -8.84 -22.26 -17.25
N LEU A 137 -10.05 -21.69 -17.27
CA LEU A 137 -11.30 -22.43 -17.26
C LEU A 137 -12.07 -21.95 -18.50
N THR A 138 -12.37 -22.86 -19.42
CA THR A 138 -12.97 -22.52 -20.72
C THR A 138 -14.28 -23.28 -20.90
N TYR A 139 -15.35 -22.56 -21.25
CA TYR A 139 -16.63 -23.14 -21.56
C TYR A 139 -16.60 -23.83 -22.93
N TYR A 140 -16.78 -25.15 -22.89
CA TYR A 140 -16.95 -26.00 -24.04
C TYR A 140 -18.44 -26.21 -24.29
N ARG A 141 -18.86 -26.02 -25.54
CA ARG A 141 -20.21 -26.33 -25.98
C ARG A 141 -20.20 -26.98 -27.35
N ASN A 142 -20.98 -28.04 -27.49
CA ASN A 142 -21.35 -28.64 -28.75
C ASN A 142 -22.88 -28.77 -28.78
N ALA A 143 -23.46 -29.21 -29.89
CA ALA A 143 -24.91 -29.37 -30.04
C ALA A 143 -25.55 -30.27 -28.98
N THR A 144 -24.78 -31.17 -28.35
CA THR A 144 -25.28 -32.19 -27.41
C THR A 144 -24.67 -32.12 -26.01
N THR A 145 -23.50 -31.49 -25.85
CA THR A 145 -22.73 -31.53 -24.60
C THR A 145 -22.21 -30.16 -24.21
N GLU A 146 -22.25 -29.89 -22.90
CA GLU A 146 -21.74 -28.67 -22.29
C GLU A 146 -20.82 -29.03 -21.13
N SER A 147 -19.61 -28.47 -21.14
CA SER A 147 -18.60 -28.75 -20.11
C SER A 147 -17.75 -27.51 -19.83
N LEU A 148 -17.05 -27.51 -18.70
CA LEU A 148 -15.97 -26.56 -18.41
C LEU A 148 -14.65 -27.30 -18.44
N ILE A 149 -13.70 -26.81 -19.24
CA ILE A 149 -12.38 -27.42 -19.41
C ILE A 149 -11.34 -26.59 -18.66
N LEU A 150 -10.64 -27.24 -17.74
CA LEU A 150 -9.55 -26.66 -16.95
C LEU A 150 -8.21 -27.15 -17.51
N ILE A 151 -7.35 -26.19 -17.87
CA ILE A 151 -6.03 -26.47 -18.44
C ILE A 151 -4.95 -25.74 -17.64
N GLY A 152 -3.89 -26.49 -17.30
CA GLY A 152 -2.68 -25.97 -16.67
C GLY A 152 -2.89 -25.41 -15.27
N GLY A 153 -2.04 -24.46 -14.90
CA GLY A 153 -1.92 -23.94 -13.54
C GLY A 153 -0.80 -24.62 -12.75
N VAL A 154 -0.55 -24.07 -11.58
CA VAL A 154 0.51 -24.54 -10.67
C VAL A 154 0.01 -24.54 -9.22
N SER A 155 0.45 -25.55 -8.48
CA SER A 155 0.27 -25.75 -7.05
C SER A 155 1.64 -25.69 -6.37
N PRO A 156 1.81 -24.95 -5.27
CA PRO A 156 3.05 -24.97 -4.49
C PRO A 156 3.36 -26.35 -3.91
N GLN A 157 2.33 -27.19 -3.70
CA GLN A 157 2.44 -28.54 -3.18
C GLN A 157 2.63 -29.57 -4.31
N ASP A 158 1.80 -29.49 -5.35
CA ASP A 158 1.70 -30.54 -6.39
C ASP A 158 2.47 -30.22 -7.69
N GLY A 159 3.08 -29.04 -7.77
CA GLY A 159 3.81 -28.60 -8.96
C GLY A 159 2.88 -28.17 -10.10
N PHE A 160 3.34 -28.36 -11.33
CA PHE A 160 2.57 -27.98 -12.52
C PHE A 160 1.47 -29.01 -12.80
N LEU A 161 0.31 -28.53 -13.23
CA LEU A 161 -0.73 -29.42 -13.73
C LEU A 161 -0.37 -29.90 -15.15
N ASN A 162 -0.21 -31.22 -15.29
CA ASN A 162 0.05 -31.91 -16.56
C ASN A 162 -1.19 -32.55 -17.19
N THR A 163 -2.32 -32.56 -16.48
CA THR A 163 -3.58 -33.19 -16.88
C THR A 163 -4.63 -32.15 -17.23
N VAL A 164 -5.48 -32.49 -18.20
CA VAL A 164 -6.66 -31.68 -18.55
C VAL A 164 -7.85 -32.19 -17.74
N TRP A 165 -8.60 -31.27 -17.13
CA TRP A 165 -9.78 -31.59 -16.33
C TRP A 165 -11.04 -31.06 -17.02
N GLU A 166 -12.11 -31.82 -16.91
CA GLU A 166 -13.41 -31.52 -17.49
C GLU A 166 -14.49 -31.63 -16.41
N TYR A 167 -15.21 -30.54 -16.17
CA TYR A 167 -16.43 -30.55 -15.39
C TYR A 167 -17.62 -30.67 -16.33
N LYS A 168 -18.30 -31.81 -16.28
CA LYS A 168 -19.48 -32.07 -17.12
C LYS A 168 -20.72 -31.47 -16.45
N LEU A 169 -21.38 -30.53 -17.14
CA LEU A 169 -22.49 -29.75 -16.58
C LEU A 169 -23.79 -30.55 -16.40
N ASP A 170 -23.94 -31.64 -17.15
CA ASP A 170 -25.06 -32.60 -17.07
C ASP A 170 -24.91 -33.55 -15.87
N LYS A 171 -23.69 -34.00 -15.58
CA LYS A 171 -23.37 -34.92 -14.48
C LYS A 171 -23.01 -34.20 -13.18
N GLU A 172 -22.71 -32.90 -13.27
CA GLU A 172 -22.21 -32.08 -12.18
C GLU A 172 -20.96 -32.68 -11.50
N ALA A 173 -20.08 -33.28 -12.30
CA ALA A 173 -18.90 -34.00 -11.82
C ALA A 173 -17.66 -33.72 -12.67
N TRP A 174 -16.49 -33.81 -12.00
CA TRP A 174 -15.17 -33.65 -12.62
C TRP A 174 -14.62 -34.98 -13.14
N PHE A 175 -13.93 -34.90 -14.27
CA PHE A 175 -13.18 -35.98 -14.91
C PHE A 175 -11.83 -35.43 -15.35
N PHE A 176 -10.80 -36.27 -15.44
CA PHE A 176 -9.52 -35.91 -16.06
C PHE A 176 -9.28 -36.73 -17.32
N TRP A 177 -8.56 -36.15 -18.28
CA TRP A 177 -8.30 -36.77 -19.58
C TRP A 177 -6.95 -37.47 -19.64
N ARG A 178 -6.87 -38.52 -20.47
CA ARG A 178 -5.59 -39.14 -20.91
C ARG A 178 -5.24 -38.65 -22.31
N SER A 179 -4.86 -37.39 -22.40
CA SER A 179 -4.62 -36.73 -23.68
C SER A 179 -3.39 -37.29 -24.41
N LYS A 180 -3.48 -37.41 -25.73
CA LYS A 180 -2.41 -37.88 -26.64
C LYS A 180 -1.65 -36.71 -27.24
N GLY A 181 -0.54 -36.99 -27.92
CA GLY A 181 0.13 -36.02 -28.78
C GLY A 181 1.03 -35.00 -28.08
N ASN A 182 1.49 -34.01 -28.84
CA ASN A 182 2.50 -33.04 -28.42
C ASN A 182 1.85 -31.79 -27.81
N GLY A 183 1.63 -31.81 -26.49
CA GLY A 183 1.10 -30.69 -25.73
C GLY A 183 2.08 -30.21 -24.66
N PRO A 184 1.75 -29.13 -23.93
CA PRO A 184 2.60 -28.61 -22.88
C PRO A 184 2.71 -29.61 -21.72
N LEU A 185 3.92 -29.86 -21.21
CA LEU A 185 4.12 -30.71 -20.04
C LEU A 185 3.50 -30.11 -18.78
N GLY A 186 3.60 -28.79 -18.64
CA GLY A 186 2.98 -28.00 -17.59
C GLY A 186 3.01 -26.54 -18.02
N ILE A 187 1.91 -25.82 -17.81
CA ILE A 187 1.77 -24.44 -18.30
C ILE A 187 0.92 -23.61 -17.37
N PHE A 188 1.28 -22.35 -17.12
CA PHE A 188 0.45 -21.41 -16.36
C PHE A 188 0.56 -19.98 -16.91
N GLY A 189 -0.43 -19.13 -16.61
CA GLY A 189 -0.48 -17.75 -17.11
C GLY A 189 -0.64 -17.66 -18.62
N HIS A 190 -1.16 -18.72 -19.24
CA HIS A 190 -1.52 -18.82 -20.65
C HIS A 190 -2.97 -18.38 -20.86
N SER A 191 -3.37 -18.22 -22.12
CA SER A 191 -4.78 -18.05 -22.48
C SER A 191 -5.29 -19.28 -23.22
N THR A 192 -6.57 -19.58 -23.03
CA THR A 192 -7.26 -20.67 -23.72
C THR A 192 -8.55 -20.14 -24.29
N ILE A 193 -8.82 -20.49 -25.55
CA ILE A 193 -10.09 -20.22 -26.20
C ILE A 193 -10.62 -21.51 -26.83
N PHE A 194 -11.93 -21.63 -26.98
CA PHE A 194 -12.57 -22.73 -27.68
C PHE A 194 -13.08 -22.25 -29.04
N TYR A 195 -12.69 -22.94 -30.11
CA TYR A 195 -13.16 -22.65 -31.46
C TYR A 195 -14.11 -23.75 -31.94
N LEU A 196 -15.35 -23.36 -32.23
CA LEU A 196 -16.45 -24.28 -32.51
C LEU A 196 -16.27 -25.04 -33.83
N ALA A 197 -15.77 -24.38 -34.89
CA ALA A 197 -15.75 -24.98 -36.23
C ALA A 197 -14.79 -26.19 -36.33
N THR A 198 -13.70 -26.18 -35.57
CA THR A 198 -12.76 -27.32 -35.49
C THR A 198 -12.92 -28.15 -34.22
N ASN A 199 -13.93 -27.84 -33.39
CA ASN A 199 -14.18 -28.48 -32.10
C ASN A 199 -12.90 -28.61 -31.23
N SER A 200 -12.10 -27.54 -31.18
CA SER A 200 -10.75 -27.58 -30.61
C SER A 200 -10.47 -26.39 -29.68
N LEU A 201 -9.69 -26.63 -28.63
CA LEU A 201 -9.19 -25.59 -27.72
C LEU A 201 -7.80 -25.12 -28.17
N TYR A 202 -7.63 -23.81 -28.30
CA TYR A 202 -6.34 -23.19 -28.63
C TYR A 202 -5.74 -22.61 -27.36
N VAL A 203 -4.48 -22.97 -27.10
CA VAL A 203 -3.73 -22.61 -25.89
C VAL A 203 -2.48 -21.86 -26.30
N PHE A 204 -2.37 -20.60 -25.91
CA PHE A 204 -1.27 -19.72 -26.34
C PHE A 204 -0.49 -19.15 -25.16
N GLY A 205 0.84 -19.12 -25.33
CA GLY A 205 1.79 -18.44 -24.45
C GLY A 205 1.82 -18.95 -23.01
N GLY A 206 2.18 -18.09 -22.06
CA GLY A 206 2.35 -18.44 -20.65
C GLY A 206 3.77 -18.93 -20.31
N PHE A 207 3.94 -19.41 -19.09
CA PHE A 207 5.15 -20.10 -18.64
C PHE A 207 4.99 -21.60 -18.85
N GLU A 208 5.82 -22.17 -19.71
CA GLU A 208 5.88 -23.61 -19.98
C GLU A 208 7.05 -24.23 -19.20
N LEU A 209 6.81 -25.41 -18.62
CA LEU A 209 7.86 -26.21 -18.00
C LEU A 209 8.72 -26.89 -19.08
N ARG A 210 10.02 -26.56 -19.12
CA ARG A 210 11.04 -27.26 -19.93
C ARG A 210 12.29 -27.52 -19.11
N GLN A 211 12.77 -28.77 -19.10
CA GLN A 211 13.98 -29.17 -18.36
C GLN A 211 13.98 -28.69 -16.88
N GLN A 212 12.84 -28.81 -16.19
CA GLN A 212 12.62 -28.29 -14.81
C GLN A 212 12.81 -26.79 -14.62
N ARG A 213 12.78 -26.00 -15.69
CA ARG A 213 12.76 -24.54 -15.65
C ARG A 213 11.48 -24.01 -16.26
N SER A 214 10.99 -22.92 -15.69
CA SER A 214 9.84 -22.19 -16.20
C SER A 214 10.32 -21.24 -17.29
N ILE A 215 9.93 -21.48 -18.54
CA ILE A 215 10.34 -20.68 -19.70
C ILE A 215 9.12 -20.00 -20.30
N LEU A 216 9.29 -18.73 -20.68
CA LEU A 216 8.27 -17.99 -21.39
C LEU A 216 8.02 -18.61 -22.78
N SER A 217 6.79 -19.04 -23.03
CA SER A 217 6.40 -19.71 -24.26
C SER A 217 5.79 -18.74 -25.27
N ASN A 218 6.15 -18.92 -26.54
CA ASN A 218 5.50 -18.33 -27.71
C ASN A 218 4.71 -19.38 -28.51
N LYS A 219 4.54 -20.59 -27.95
CA LYS A 219 3.91 -21.69 -28.67
C LYS A 219 2.40 -21.57 -28.68
N LEU A 220 1.81 -22.04 -29.78
CA LEU A 220 0.38 -22.24 -29.95
C LEU A 220 0.08 -23.73 -29.99
N TYR A 221 -0.59 -24.22 -28.94
CA TYR A 221 -1.07 -25.59 -28.88
C TYR A 221 -2.54 -25.67 -29.25
N VAL A 222 -2.94 -26.77 -29.87
CA VAL A 222 -4.33 -27.10 -30.15
C VAL A 222 -4.65 -28.45 -29.54
N LEU A 223 -5.73 -28.48 -28.75
CA LEU A 223 -6.31 -29.69 -28.18
C LEU A 223 -7.64 -29.95 -28.87
N ASN A 224 -7.70 -30.99 -29.69
CA ASN A 224 -8.97 -31.44 -30.26
C ASN A 224 -9.79 -32.13 -29.17
N TYR A 225 -11.07 -31.74 -29.04
CA TYR A 225 -11.94 -32.26 -27.97
C TYR A 225 -12.33 -33.72 -28.21
N ASP A 226 -12.68 -34.09 -29.45
CA ASP A 226 -13.20 -35.43 -29.78
C ASP A 226 -12.12 -36.51 -29.64
N THR A 227 -10.92 -36.24 -30.16
CA THR A 227 -9.80 -37.19 -30.13
C THR A 227 -8.94 -37.07 -28.88
N GLN A 228 -9.09 -35.99 -28.10
CA GLN A 228 -8.24 -35.64 -26.96
C GLN A 228 -6.74 -35.57 -27.33
N THR A 229 -6.42 -35.17 -28.57
CA THR A 229 -5.05 -35.09 -29.08
C THR A 229 -4.52 -33.66 -29.08
N TRP A 230 -3.33 -33.48 -28.52
CA TRP A 230 -2.56 -32.25 -28.58
C TRP A 230 -1.71 -32.15 -29.85
N THR A 231 -1.65 -30.93 -30.37
CA THR A 231 -0.83 -30.54 -31.51
C THR A 231 -0.10 -29.24 -31.20
N ASP A 232 1.20 -29.15 -31.53
CA ASP A 232 1.97 -27.91 -31.53
C ASP A 232 1.97 -27.29 -32.94
N LEU A 233 1.28 -26.17 -33.12
CA LEU A 233 1.16 -25.46 -34.41
C LEU A 233 2.29 -24.44 -34.64
N SER A 234 3.21 -24.29 -33.69
CA SER A 234 4.25 -23.26 -33.75
C SER A 234 5.23 -23.48 -34.91
N ALA A 235 5.44 -24.74 -35.32
CA ALA A 235 6.29 -25.10 -36.45
C ALA A 235 5.68 -24.76 -37.82
N MET A 236 4.38 -24.44 -37.87
CA MET A 236 3.66 -24.19 -39.12
C MET A 236 3.50 -22.69 -39.45
N SER A 237 3.89 -21.82 -38.53
CA SER A 237 3.83 -20.36 -38.72
C SER A 237 5.15 -19.82 -39.26
N HIS A 238 5.08 -18.83 -40.15
CA HIS A 238 6.28 -18.16 -40.69
C HIS A 238 7.05 -17.44 -39.55
N PRO A 239 8.39 -17.57 -39.45
CA PRO A 239 9.16 -17.00 -38.34
C PRO A 239 8.97 -15.49 -38.15
N ASP A 240 8.87 -14.75 -39.26
CA ASP A 240 8.77 -13.29 -39.27
C ASP A 240 7.48 -12.73 -38.63
N ASN A 241 6.43 -13.55 -38.51
CA ASN A 241 5.12 -13.11 -38.00
C ASN A 241 4.76 -13.73 -36.63
N LEU A 242 5.66 -14.53 -36.03
CA LEU A 242 5.38 -15.22 -34.79
C LEU A 242 5.44 -14.25 -33.59
N PRO A 243 4.41 -14.17 -32.74
CA PRO A 243 4.45 -13.30 -31.57
C PRO A 243 5.55 -13.75 -30.61
N MET A 244 6.22 -12.79 -29.96
CA MET A 244 7.15 -13.11 -28.89
C MET A 244 6.46 -13.80 -27.72
N GLY A 245 7.24 -14.61 -27.00
CA GLY A 245 6.77 -15.30 -25.81
C GLY A 245 6.24 -14.31 -24.79
N ARG A 246 5.03 -14.57 -24.26
CA ARG A 246 4.36 -13.68 -23.32
C ARG A 246 3.50 -14.45 -22.33
N TYR A 247 3.32 -13.92 -21.13
CA TYR A 247 2.43 -14.48 -20.10
C TYR A 247 1.46 -13.43 -19.57
N LEU A 248 0.36 -13.89 -18.96
CA LEU A 248 -0.74 -13.05 -18.44
C LEU A 248 -1.28 -12.08 -19.51
N HIS A 249 -1.30 -12.52 -20.76
CA HIS A 249 -2.05 -11.86 -21.82
C HIS A 249 -3.51 -12.35 -21.78
N SER A 250 -4.38 -11.67 -22.52
CA SER A 250 -5.77 -12.09 -22.66
C SER A 250 -6.02 -12.49 -24.10
N ALA A 251 -6.93 -13.44 -24.32
CA ALA A 251 -7.37 -13.83 -25.65
C ALA A 251 -8.89 -13.94 -25.75
N VAL A 252 -9.43 -13.68 -26.94
CA VAL A 252 -10.83 -13.93 -27.30
C VAL A 252 -10.87 -14.58 -28.68
N THR A 253 -11.95 -15.31 -28.94
CA THR A 253 -12.20 -15.95 -30.23
C THR A 253 -13.32 -15.22 -30.97
N THR A 254 -13.14 -15.07 -32.27
CA THR A 254 -14.16 -14.65 -33.25
C THR A 254 -14.44 -15.82 -34.18
N GLU A 255 -15.36 -15.67 -35.14
CA GLU A 255 -15.65 -16.74 -36.11
C GLU A 255 -14.45 -17.13 -36.98
N THR A 256 -13.49 -16.24 -37.19
CA THR A 256 -12.38 -16.45 -38.14
C THR A 256 -11.00 -16.31 -37.52
N HIS A 257 -10.89 -15.61 -36.39
CA HIS A 257 -9.62 -15.26 -35.77
C HIS A 257 -9.62 -15.41 -34.24
N MET A 258 -8.46 -15.78 -33.69
CA MET A 258 -8.14 -15.58 -32.27
C MET A 258 -7.44 -14.23 -32.10
N ILE A 259 -7.93 -13.39 -31.19
CA ILE A 259 -7.33 -12.07 -30.91
C ILE A 259 -6.62 -12.12 -29.56
N VAL A 260 -5.36 -11.71 -29.53
CA VAL A 260 -4.50 -11.71 -28.34
C VAL A 260 -4.07 -10.29 -28.01
N TYR A 261 -4.31 -9.88 -26.76
CA TYR A 261 -3.99 -8.53 -26.27
C TYR A 261 -3.04 -8.57 -25.07
N GLY A 262 -2.04 -7.67 -25.09
CA GLY A 262 -1.16 -7.35 -23.97
C GLY A 262 -0.24 -8.49 -23.54
N GLY A 263 -0.02 -8.60 -22.23
CA GLY A 263 0.90 -9.56 -21.63
C GLY A 263 2.31 -9.02 -21.48
N ARG A 264 3.06 -9.65 -20.56
CA ARG A 264 4.42 -9.24 -20.24
C ARG A 264 5.44 -10.09 -20.97
N ILE A 265 6.45 -9.41 -21.50
CA ILE A 265 7.62 -9.96 -22.18
C ILE A 265 8.83 -9.58 -21.32
N TYR A 266 9.80 -10.48 -21.13
CA TYR A 266 11.04 -10.21 -20.39
C TYR A 266 12.22 -10.46 -21.34
N PRO A 267 13.25 -9.60 -21.43
CA PRO A 267 13.54 -8.40 -20.61
C PRO A 267 13.18 -7.04 -21.27
N TRP A 268 12.53 -7.02 -22.44
CA TRP A 268 12.31 -5.79 -23.22
C TRP A 268 10.83 -5.37 -23.26
N ASN A 269 10.54 -4.10 -22.95
CA ASN A 269 9.24 -3.47 -23.21
C ASN A 269 9.17 -3.07 -24.70
N ILE A 270 8.62 -3.93 -25.54
CA ILE A 270 8.36 -3.64 -26.96
C ILE A 270 6.89 -3.21 -27.10
N ASN A 271 6.63 -2.24 -27.99
CA ASN A 271 5.32 -1.62 -28.25
C ASN A 271 4.26 -2.55 -28.90
N GLU A 272 4.45 -3.87 -28.86
CA GLU A 272 3.59 -4.83 -29.56
C GLU A 272 2.54 -5.47 -28.63
N THR A 273 1.31 -4.98 -28.77
CA THR A 273 0.23 -5.23 -27.82
C THR A 273 -0.99 -5.97 -28.40
N LEU A 274 -1.08 -6.17 -29.72
CA LEU A 274 -2.25 -6.80 -30.36
C LEU A 274 -1.86 -7.70 -31.55
N TYR A 275 -2.31 -8.96 -31.50
CA TYR A 275 -2.13 -9.95 -32.57
C TYR A 275 -3.45 -10.61 -32.90
N ALA A 276 -3.61 -11.02 -34.16
CA ALA A 276 -4.65 -11.92 -34.60
C ALA A 276 -4.02 -13.21 -35.12
N TYR A 277 -4.64 -14.35 -34.87
CA TYR A 277 -4.30 -15.62 -35.48
C TYR A 277 -5.47 -16.07 -36.36
N SER A 278 -5.23 -16.24 -37.66
CA SER A 278 -6.23 -16.74 -38.61
C SER A 278 -6.36 -18.25 -38.48
N TYR A 279 -7.56 -18.74 -38.14
CA TYR A 279 -7.82 -20.17 -38.07
C TYR A 279 -7.79 -20.84 -39.46
N ASN A 280 -8.10 -20.09 -40.52
CA ASN A 280 -8.16 -20.62 -41.88
C ASN A 280 -6.77 -20.81 -42.48
N CYS A 281 -5.89 -19.81 -42.35
CA CYS A 281 -4.53 -19.89 -42.87
C CYS A 281 -3.50 -20.44 -41.87
N ASN A 282 -3.88 -20.67 -40.60
CA ASN A 282 -2.95 -21.06 -39.52
C ASN A 282 -1.75 -20.11 -39.35
N GLN A 283 -1.96 -18.81 -39.52
CA GLN A 283 -0.89 -17.80 -39.44
C GLN A 283 -1.23 -16.65 -38.49
N TRP A 284 -0.19 -16.13 -37.86
CA TRP A 284 -0.23 -14.92 -37.05
C TRP A 284 -0.16 -13.67 -37.90
N ILE A 285 -0.92 -12.66 -37.49
CA ILE A 285 -1.07 -11.34 -38.11
C ILE A 285 -0.83 -10.28 -37.03
N THR A 286 0.16 -9.43 -37.25
CA THR A 286 0.48 -8.32 -36.34
C THR A 286 -0.41 -7.12 -36.63
N LEU A 287 -1.30 -6.79 -35.69
CA LEU A 287 -2.31 -5.71 -35.86
C LEU A 287 -1.79 -4.32 -35.47
N MET A 288 -0.53 -4.19 -35.08
CA MET A 288 0.09 -2.92 -34.64
C MET A 288 1.17 -2.38 -35.61
N SER A 289 1.17 -2.83 -36.87
CA SER A 289 2.09 -2.37 -37.91
C SER A 289 1.95 -0.86 -38.21
N SER A 290 2.99 -0.26 -38.81
CA SER A 290 2.97 1.12 -39.34
C SER A 290 1.98 1.30 -40.50
N ASP A 291 1.66 0.20 -41.20
CA ASP A 291 0.84 0.22 -42.42
C ASP A 291 -0.68 0.28 -42.13
N ILE A 292 -1.09 0.26 -40.85
CA ILE A 292 -2.49 0.27 -40.42
C ILE A 292 -2.87 1.66 -39.94
N THR A 293 -4.01 2.19 -40.42
CA THR A 293 -4.54 3.46 -39.94
C THR A 293 -5.24 3.29 -38.59
N LYS A 294 -4.78 4.08 -37.61
CA LYS A 294 -5.19 3.95 -36.20
C LYS A 294 -6.13 5.08 -35.83
N VAL A 295 -7.25 4.76 -35.18
CA VAL A 295 -8.22 5.72 -34.65
C VAL A 295 -8.21 5.65 -33.13
N GLY A 296 -7.62 6.67 -32.47
CA GLY A 296 -7.51 6.76 -31.01
C GLY A 296 -6.17 6.30 -30.42
N ASP A 297 -5.98 6.55 -29.13
CA ASP A 297 -4.75 6.22 -28.38
C ASP A 297 -4.80 4.82 -27.76
N TYR A 298 -3.65 4.14 -27.72
CA TYR A 298 -3.51 2.84 -27.05
C TYR A 298 -3.18 3.03 -25.56
N PRO A 299 -3.77 2.25 -24.63
CA PRO A 299 -3.32 2.29 -23.24
C PRO A 299 -1.88 1.75 -23.10
N THR A 300 -1.13 2.26 -22.13
CA THR A 300 0.20 1.73 -21.78
C THR A 300 0.18 0.21 -21.59
N GLN A 301 1.23 -0.49 -22.00
CA GLN A 301 1.32 -1.96 -21.92
C GLN A 301 0.89 -2.50 -20.54
N THR A 302 -0.20 -3.28 -20.52
CA THR A 302 -0.69 -3.98 -19.34
C THR A 302 -0.54 -5.50 -19.47
N TYR A 303 -0.41 -6.19 -18.34
CA TYR A 303 -0.58 -7.63 -18.22
C TYR A 303 -1.57 -7.96 -17.10
N ALA A 304 -2.09 -9.19 -17.09
CA ALA A 304 -3.11 -9.65 -16.15
C ALA A 304 -4.42 -8.83 -16.18
N GLN A 305 -4.72 -8.21 -17.33
CA GLN A 305 -6.05 -7.69 -17.66
C GLN A 305 -7.02 -8.82 -18.01
N ALA A 306 -8.32 -8.53 -18.00
CA ALA A 306 -9.35 -9.45 -18.47
C ALA A 306 -9.97 -8.92 -19.77
N MET A 307 -10.26 -9.82 -20.71
CA MET A 307 -10.81 -9.50 -22.02
C MET A 307 -11.99 -10.40 -22.34
N THR A 308 -13.02 -9.84 -22.98
CA THR A 308 -14.20 -10.59 -23.41
C THR A 308 -14.79 -9.99 -24.69
N LEU A 309 -15.51 -10.81 -25.47
CA LEU A 309 -16.20 -10.39 -26.70
C LEU A 309 -17.70 -10.19 -26.42
N GLU A 310 -18.25 -9.06 -26.84
CA GLU A 310 -19.70 -8.80 -26.80
C GLU A 310 -20.40 -9.37 -28.05
N LEU A 311 -21.19 -10.43 -27.87
CA LEU A 311 -21.81 -11.21 -28.95
C LEU A 311 -22.74 -10.41 -29.89
N ASN A 312 -23.30 -9.29 -29.45
CA ASN A 312 -24.25 -8.51 -30.25
C ASN A 312 -23.60 -7.41 -31.10
N SER A 313 -22.39 -6.98 -30.72
CA SER A 313 -21.73 -5.80 -31.31
C SER A 313 -20.37 -6.14 -31.94
N ASP A 314 -19.91 -7.38 -31.77
CA ASP A 314 -18.54 -7.84 -32.07
C ASP A 314 -17.43 -6.93 -31.51
N ALA A 315 -17.75 -6.18 -30.45
CA ALA A 315 -16.80 -5.34 -29.76
C ALA A 315 -16.06 -6.13 -28.67
N ILE A 316 -14.75 -6.00 -28.66
CA ILE A 316 -13.88 -6.60 -27.65
C ILE A 316 -13.69 -5.59 -26.53
N TYR A 317 -13.91 -6.00 -25.28
CA TYR A 317 -13.68 -5.16 -24.11
C TYR A 317 -12.51 -5.69 -23.30
N VAL A 318 -11.61 -4.79 -22.93
CA VAL A 318 -10.46 -5.04 -22.06
C VAL A 318 -10.57 -4.16 -20.83
N ILE A 319 -10.49 -4.75 -19.64
CA ILE A 319 -10.63 -4.05 -18.36
C ILE A 319 -9.47 -4.37 -17.42
N GLY A 320 -8.97 -3.32 -16.76
CA GLY A 320 -7.95 -3.42 -15.71
C GLY A 320 -6.57 -3.85 -16.23
N GLY A 321 -5.82 -4.55 -15.39
CA GLY A 321 -4.45 -4.97 -15.68
C GLY A 321 -3.38 -4.14 -14.97
N TRP A 322 -2.15 -4.64 -15.02
CA TRP A 322 -0.98 -4.08 -14.36
C TRP A 322 0.02 -3.54 -15.38
N GLY A 323 0.42 -2.27 -15.26
CA GLY A 323 1.47 -1.61 -16.06
C GLY A 323 2.42 -0.80 -15.16
N THR A 324 2.74 0.44 -15.55
CA THR A 324 3.44 1.42 -14.67
C THR A 324 2.57 1.82 -13.48
N ASP A 325 1.25 1.85 -13.69
CA ASP A 325 0.21 2.03 -12.68
C ASP A 325 -0.89 0.96 -12.88
N ILE A 326 -1.75 0.75 -11.88
CA ILE A 326 -2.97 -0.05 -12.09
C ILE A 326 -4.02 0.83 -12.76
N GLN A 327 -4.42 0.45 -13.97
CA GLN A 327 -5.40 1.22 -14.72
C GLN A 327 -6.84 0.81 -14.35
N CYS A 328 -7.74 1.80 -14.38
CA CYS A 328 -9.19 1.64 -14.27
C CYS A 328 -9.88 2.00 -15.60
N SER A 329 -9.18 1.78 -16.72
CA SER A 329 -9.74 2.02 -18.05
C SER A 329 -10.54 0.81 -18.53
N VAL A 330 -11.68 1.10 -19.14
CA VAL A 330 -12.40 0.17 -20.02
C VAL A 330 -11.98 0.54 -21.44
N LEU A 331 -11.26 -0.36 -22.11
CA LEU A 331 -10.89 -0.23 -23.51
C LEU A 331 -11.88 -1.03 -24.35
N GLN A 332 -12.46 -0.38 -25.36
CA GLN A 332 -13.27 -1.04 -26.37
C GLN A 332 -12.46 -1.10 -27.67
N ILE A 333 -12.26 -2.31 -28.19
CA ILE A 333 -11.60 -2.57 -29.48
C ILE A 333 -12.68 -3.06 -30.44
N LYS A 334 -12.86 -2.33 -31.55
CA LYS A 334 -13.73 -2.75 -32.65
C LYS A 334 -12.86 -3.09 -33.84
N LEU A 335 -12.96 -4.32 -34.32
CA LEU A 335 -12.30 -4.76 -35.54
C LEU A 335 -13.31 -4.74 -36.69
N PRO A 336 -12.90 -4.36 -37.91
CA PRO A 336 -13.78 -4.48 -39.07
C PRO A 336 -14.09 -5.95 -39.34
N LEU A 337 -15.29 -6.22 -39.87
CA LEU A 337 -15.67 -7.57 -40.33
C LEU A 337 -14.70 -8.14 -41.35
N ASP A 338 -14.07 -7.27 -42.15
CA ASP A 338 -12.99 -7.61 -43.06
C ASP A 338 -11.67 -7.03 -42.53
N LEU A 339 -10.85 -7.87 -41.89
CA LEU A 339 -9.55 -7.45 -41.35
C LEU A 339 -8.62 -6.90 -42.44
N CYS A 340 -8.75 -7.31 -43.70
CA CYS A 340 -7.92 -6.82 -44.79
C CYS A 340 -8.12 -5.33 -45.07
N SER A 341 -9.29 -4.79 -44.71
CA SER A 341 -9.58 -3.35 -44.83
C SER A 341 -8.76 -2.46 -43.88
N LEU A 342 -8.04 -3.04 -42.91
CA LEU A 342 -7.14 -2.30 -42.01
C LEU A 342 -5.94 -1.68 -42.74
N TRP A 343 -5.54 -2.26 -43.87
CA TRP A 343 -4.47 -1.77 -44.71
C TRP A 343 -5.04 -0.97 -45.88
N LEU A 344 -4.62 0.28 -46.02
CA LEU A 344 -5.09 1.14 -47.11
C LEU A 344 -4.24 1.04 -48.38
N ASN A 345 -3.05 0.45 -48.28
CA ASN A 345 -2.08 0.38 -49.37
C ASN A 345 -1.81 -1.05 -49.83
N ARG A 346 -1.02 -1.19 -50.89
CA ARG A 346 -0.57 -2.49 -51.44
C ARG A 346 0.12 -3.42 -50.44
N SER A 347 0.48 -2.98 -49.22
CA SER A 347 1.11 -3.83 -48.20
C SER A 347 0.23 -4.99 -47.74
N CYS A 348 -1.10 -4.91 -47.90
CA CYS A 348 -2.02 -5.99 -47.50
C CYS A 348 -1.79 -7.32 -48.22
N ILE A 349 -1.16 -7.31 -49.40
CA ILE A 349 -0.81 -8.53 -50.15
C ILE A 349 0.14 -9.45 -49.36
N LYS A 350 0.87 -8.89 -48.38
CA LYS A 350 1.71 -9.67 -47.46
C LYS A 350 0.89 -10.51 -46.48
N ILE A 351 -0.35 -10.13 -46.23
CA ILE A 351 -1.27 -10.83 -45.34
C ILE A 351 -2.01 -11.90 -46.15
N PRO A 352 -2.01 -13.16 -45.70
CA PRO A 352 -2.80 -14.21 -46.35
C PRO A 352 -4.29 -13.85 -46.43
N GLU A 353 -4.99 -14.32 -47.46
CA GLU A 353 -6.43 -14.03 -47.71
C GLU A 353 -6.78 -12.58 -48.07
N CYS A 354 -5.82 -11.65 -48.05
CA CYS A 354 -6.06 -10.26 -48.43
C CYS A 354 -5.71 -9.98 -49.90
N GLU A 355 -6.69 -9.46 -50.63
CA GLU A 355 -6.56 -8.98 -52.01
C GLU A 355 -6.47 -7.45 -52.03
N TYR A 356 -5.84 -6.94 -53.09
CA TYR A 356 -5.66 -5.50 -53.31
C TYR A 356 -6.26 -5.12 -54.66
N CYS A 357 -7.06 -4.06 -54.68
CA CYS A 357 -7.49 -3.43 -55.93
C CYS A 357 -7.26 -1.93 -55.93
N ALA A 358 -6.94 -1.39 -57.11
CA ALA A 358 -6.76 0.04 -57.32
C ALA A 358 -7.37 0.51 -58.65
N LEU A 359 -7.79 1.77 -58.69
CA LEU A 359 -8.22 2.49 -59.88
C LEU A 359 -7.11 3.46 -60.31
N GLU A 360 -6.65 3.31 -61.55
CA GLU A 360 -5.59 4.13 -62.14
C GLU A 360 -6.14 5.05 -63.23
N PHE A 361 -5.70 6.31 -63.21
CA PHE A 361 -5.93 7.32 -64.26
C PHE A 361 -4.57 7.85 -64.71
N ASP A 362 -4.24 7.76 -66.01
CA ASP A 362 -2.94 8.17 -66.57
C ASP A 362 -1.71 7.66 -65.77
N ASN A 363 -1.68 6.37 -65.42
CA ASN A 363 -0.64 5.70 -64.61
C ASN A 363 -0.46 6.24 -63.18
N SER A 364 -1.42 7.04 -62.67
CA SER A 364 -1.48 7.48 -61.28
C SER A 364 -2.63 6.78 -60.55
N THR A 365 -2.36 6.22 -59.36
CA THR A 365 -3.37 5.58 -58.51
C THR A 365 -4.29 6.63 -57.89
N MET A 366 -5.58 6.60 -58.24
CA MET A 366 -6.59 7.51 -57.70
C MET A 366 -7.21 6.98 -56.41
N LEU A 367 -7.60 5.70 -56.42
CA LEU A 367 -8.22 5.02 -55.29
C LEU A 367 -7.59 3.63 -55.16
N GLU A 368 -7.28 3.23 -53.94
CA GLU A 368 -6.79 1.90 -53.60
C GLU A 368 -7.53 1.36 -52.38
N SER A 369 -7.75 0.05 -52.34
CA SER A 369 -8.40 -0.61 -51.21
C SER A 369 -7.96 -2.07 -51.10
N CYS A 370 -7.82 -2.54 -49.87
CA CYS A 370 -7.65 -3.94 -49.55
C CYS A 370 -8.96 -4.57 -49.05
N PHE A 371 -9.15 -5.84 -49.37
CA PHE A 371 -10.37 -6.58 -49.05
C PHE A 371 -10.08 -8.09 -48.96
N SER A 372 -10.93 -8.84 -48.29
CA SER A 372 -10.83 -10.31 -48.22
C SER A 372 -11.09 -10.92 -49.60
N GLY A 373 -10.30 -11.91 -50.01
CA GLY A 373 -10.46 -12.64 -51.28
C GLY A 373 -11.79 -13.40 -51.44
N THR A 374 -12.62 -13.45 -50.38
CA THR A 374 -13.99 -13.95 -50.45
C THR A 374 -15.00 -12.91 -50.96
N LYS A 375 -14.61 -11.63 -51.00
CA LYS A 375 -15.45 -10.50 -51.43
C LYS A 375 -15.00 -9.98 -52.79
N GLN A 376 -15.88 -9.26 -53.48
CA GLN A 376 -15.51 -8.52 -54.70
C GLN A 376 -14.82 -7.21 -54.35
N CYS A 377 -13.96 -6.71 -55.25
CA CYS A 377 -13.29 -5.43 -55.07
C CYS A 377 -14.32 -4.32 -54.77
N PRO A 378 -14.16 -3.58 -53.67
CA PRO A 378 -15.14 -2.60 -53.20
C PRO A 378 -15.17 -1.30 -54.01
N LEU A 379 -14.25 -1.11 -54.97
CA LEU A 379 -14.19 0.07 -55.83
C LEU A 379 -15.14 -0.07 -57.02
N GLU A 380 -16.05 0.89 -57.19
CA GLU A 380 -16.93 0.99 -58.36
C GLU A 380 -16.15 1.32 -59.64
N ASP A 381 -16.63 0.86 -60.79
CA ASP A 381 -15.97 1.10 -62.07
C ASP A 381 -16.25 2.53 -62.56
N ILE A 382 -15.21 3.36 -62.73
CA ILE A 382 -15.32 4.77 -63.17
C ILE A 382 -14.89 4.89 -64.63
N VAL A 383 -15.64 5.67 -65.43
CA VAL A 383 -15.34 5.94 -66.85
C VAL A 383 -13.93 6.56 -66.99
N ASN A 384 -13.13 6.07 -67.94
CA ASN A 384 -11.73 6.44 -68.20
C ASN A 384 -10.68 6.02 -67.14
N THR A 385 -11.00 5.05 -66.27
CA THR A 385 -10.02 4.48 -65.31
C THR A 385 -9.72 3.00 -65.61
N LYS A 386 -8.50 2.55 -65.28
CA LYS A 386 -8.12 1.12 -65.35
C LYS A 386 -8.12 0.52 -63.94
N LYS A 387 -8.84 -0.59 -63.77
CA LYS A 387 -8.90 -1.33 -62.51
C LYS A 387 -7.80 -2.39 -62.43
N HIS A 388 -6.85 -2.21 -61.52
CA HIS A 388 -5.76 -3.13 -61.27
C HIS A 388 -6.09 -4.04 -60.08
N LEU A 389 -6.09 -5.36 -60.28
CA LEU A 389 -6.34 -6.35 -59.24
C LEU A 389 -5.07 -7.17 -58.97
N ASN A 390 -4.61 -7.19 -57.72
CA ASN A 390 -3.56 -8.09 -57.26
C ASN A 390 -4.20 -9.15 -56.35
N ARG A 391 -4.13 -10.41 -56.78
CA ARG A 391 -4.64 -11.54 -55.99
C ARG A 391 -3.76 -11.82 -54.77
N ALA A 392 -4.40 -12.34 -53.73
CA ALA A 392 -3.78 -12.67 -52.46
C ALA A 392 -2.70 -13.76 -52.61
N ARG A 393 -1.77 -13.77 -51.65
CA ARG A 393 -0.90 -14.93 -51.44
C ARG A 393 -1.76 -16.08 -50.91
N SER A 394 -1.73 -17.24 -51.56
CA SER A 394 -2.43 -18.45 -51.07
C SER A 394 -1.97 -18.79 -49.65
N CYS A 395 -2.88 -19.24 -48.77
CA CYS A 395 -2.52 -19.80 -47.45
C CYS A 395 -1.50 -20.94 -47.59
N THR A 396 -1.43 -21.58 -48.76
CA THR A 396 -0.37 -22.53 -49.16
C THR A 396 0.93 -21.80 -49.51
N GLY A 397 1.44 -20.95 -48.63
CA GLY A 397 2.86 -20.60 -48.68
C GLY A 397 3.63 -21.89 -48.39
N GLN A 398 4.62 -22.24 -49.21
CA GLN A 398 5.47 -23.42 -49.00
C GLN A 398 5.86 -23.52 -47.52
N LEU A 399 5.33 -24.51 -46.81
CA LEU A 399 6.01 -25.10 -45.66
C LEU A 399 7.30 -25.67 -46.24
N GLN A 400 8.35 -24.84 -46.29
CA GLN A 400 9.69 -25.25 -46.67
C GLN A 400 10.36 -26.06 -45.54
N ASN A 401 9.58 -26.67 -44.64
CA ASN A 401 10.14 -27.56 -43.65
C ASN A 401 10.20 -28.93 -44.32
N GLU A 402 11.40 -29.39 -44.63
CA GLU A 402 11.60 -30.80 -44.96
C GLU A 402 11.00 -31.66 -43.84
N CYS A 403 10.36 -32.79 -44.17
CA CYS A 403 9.79 -33.69 -43.15
C CYS A 403 10.83 -34.03 -42.05
N SER A 404 12.12 -34.07 -42.40
CA SER A 404 13.29 -34.26 -41.53
C SER A 404 13.41 -33.24 -40.38
N GLU A 405 12.87 -32.04 -40.49
CA GLU A 405 12.92 -31.02 -39.42
C GLU A 405 11.93 -31.31 -38.28
N MET A 406 10.93 -32.16 -38.53
CA MET A 406 9.89 -32.49 -37.56
C MET A 406 10.35 -33.57 -36.59
N LYS A 407 10.44 -33.19 -35.30
CA LYS A 407 10.88 -34.08 -34.21
C LYS A 407 9.76 -34.83 -33.49
N HIS A 408 8.50 -34.65 -33.91
CA HIS A 408 7.34 -35.22 -33.22
C HIS A 408 6.32 -35.83 -34.21
N CYS A 409 5.75 -36.99 -33.84
CA CYS A 409 4.78 -37.73 -34.64
C CYS A 409 3.54 -36.92 -35.03
N THR A 410 2.95 -36.17 -34.10
CA THR A 410 1.72 -35.41 -34.35
C THR A 410 1.95 -34.24 -35.30
N THR A 411 3.11 -33.60 -35.24
CA THR A 411 3.44 -32.50 -36.15
C THR A 411 3.85 -33.03 -37.52
N CYS A 412 4.54 -34.18 -37.57
CA CYS A 412 4.89 -34.86 -38.81
C CYS A 412 3.67 -35.29 -39.63
N THR A 413 2.72 -35.97 -38.98
CA THR A 413 1.53 -36.56 -39.64
C THR A 413 0.49 -35.53 -40.08
N GLN A 414 0.65 -34.26 -39.67
CA GLN A 414 -0.19 -33.15 -40.15
C GLN A 414 0.35 -32.49 -41.43
N VAL A 415 1.62 -32.70 -41.77
CA VAL A 415 2.18 -32.17 -43.01
C VAL A 415 1.84 -33.12 -44.16
N PRO A 416 1.22 -32.62 -45.25
CA PRO A 416 0.97 -33.43 -46.43
C PRO A 416 2.26 -34.09 -46.95
N GLU A 417 2.18 -35.37 -47.34
CA GLU A 417 3.32 -36.18 -47.84
C GLU A 417 4.39 -36.63 -46.82
N CYS A 418 4.25 -36.29 -45.54
CA CYS A 418 5.12 -36.76 -44.46
C CYS A 418 4.51 -37.96 -43.71
N GLN A 419 5.35 -38.93 -43.31
CA GLN A 419 4.98 -40.06 -42.46
C GLN A 419 5.97 -40.20 -41.29
N TRP A 420 5.47 -40.60 -40.12
CA TRP A 420 6.31 -40.89 -38.97
C TRP A 420 6.76 -42.34 -39.01
N CYS A 421 8.07 -42.61 -38.92
CA CYS A 421 8.67 -43.93 -39.00
C CYS A 421 9.73 -44.08 -37.90
N ASP A 422 9.52 -44.99 -36.94
CA ASP A 422 10.48 -45.35 -35.88
C ASP A 422 11.21 -44.16 -35.21
N GLY A 423 10.49 -43.08 -34.91
CA GLY A 423 11.04 -41.91 -34.22
C GLY A 423 11.56 -40.79 -35.11
N MET A 424 11.46 -40.93 -36.43
CA MET A 424 11.84 -39.91 -37.41
C MET A 424 10.69 -39.58 -38.37
N CYS A 425 10.64 -38.35 -38.87
CA CYS A 425 9.67 -37.91 -39.85
C CYS A 425 10.29 -37.96 -41.27
N LEU A 426 9.66 -38.72 -42.17
CA LEU A 426 10.18 -39.00 -43.52
C LEU A 426 9.19 -38.57 -44.60
N LYS A 427 9.74 -38.12 -45.74
CA LYS A 427 8.96 -37.83 -46.95
C LYS A 427 8.87 -39.09 -47.82
N ASN A 428 7.66 -39.58 -48.07
CA ASN A 428 7.37 -40.71 -48.97
C ASN A 428 7.86 -42.13 -48.56
N LYS A 429 7.32 -43.15 -49.27
CA LYS A 429 6.85 -44.49 -48.83
C LYS A 429 7.81 -45.59 -48.31
N THR A 430 9.10 -45.39 -48.04
CA THR A 430 9.95 -46.51 -47.54
C THR A 430 10.24 -46.40 -46.05
N CYS A 431 9.31 -46.87 -45.23
CA CYS A 431 9.53 -47.13 -43.81
C CYS A 431 9.74 -48.64 -43.60
N SER A 432 10.88 -49.04 -43.05
CA SER A 432 11.18 -50.45 -42.74
C SER A 432 10.57 -50.92 -41.41
N GLY A 433 9.91 -50.01 -40.67
CA GLY A 433 9.31 -50.23 -39.35
C GLY A 433 7.85 -49.78 -39.28
N VAL A 434 7.36 -49.43 -38.08
CA VAL A 434 5.95 -49.02 -37.89
C VAL A 434 5.76 -47.59 -38.38
N SER A 435 4.90 -47.41 -39.39
CA SER A 435 4.59 -46.09 -39.94
C SER A 435 3.24 -45.56 -39.44
N PHE A 436 3.21 -44.28 -39.10
CA PHE A 436 1.98 -43.56 -38.77
C PHE A 436 1.74 -42.46 -39.80
N THR A 437 0.51 -42.40 -40.31
CA THR A 437 0.07 -41.44 -41.33
C THR A 437 -1.00 -40.48 -40.83
N SER A 438 -1.53 -40.72 -39.63
CA SER A 438 -2.52 -39.87 -38.98
C SER A 438 -2.14 -39.62 -37.52
N VAL A 439 -2.56 -38.47 -37.00
CA VAL A 439 -2.29 -38.01 -35.62
C VAL A 439 -2.84 -39.00 -34.58
N GLU A 440 -3.95 -39.68 -34.90
CA GLU A 440 -4.64 -40.63 -34.02
C GLU A 440 -3.84 -41.92 -33.77
N GLN A 441 -2.98 -42.28 -34.73
CA GLN A 441 -2.11 -43.45 -34.65
C GLN A 441 -0.82 -43.20 -33.86
N CYS A 442 -0.54 -41.94 -33.51
CA CYS A 442 0.65 -41.60 -32.74
C CYS A 442 0.58 -42.19 -31.31
N PRO A 443 1.70 -42.71 -30.79
CA PRO A 443 1.74 -43.36 -29.49
C PRO A 443 1.39 -42.40 -28.34
N LEU A 444 0.83 -42.97 -27.27
CA LEU A 444 0.65 -42.27 -26.00
C LEU A 444 2.03 -42.00 -25.38
N ASN A 445 2.26 -40.77 -24.93
CA ASN A 445 3.42 -40.48 -24.08
C ASN A 445 3.11 -40.97 -22.66
N GLU A 446 3.39 -42.24 -22.39
CA GLU A 446 3.03 -42.92 -21.13
C GLU A 446 3.75 -42.32 -19.89
N CYS A 447 4.94 -41.74 -20.08
CA CYS A 447 5.76 -41.17 -19.00
C CYS A 447 5.71 -39.64 -18.92
N ARG A 448 4.51 -39.07 -18.94
CA ARG A 448 4.30 -37.61 -18.92
C ARG A 448 4.15 -37.06 -17.49
N ALA A 449 5.28 -36.85 -16.82
CA ALA A 449 5.32 -36.28 -15.47
C ALA A 449 6.08 -34.94 -15.43
N THR A 450 5.61 -34.00 -14.61
CA THR A 450 6.29 -32.70 -14.41
C THR A 450 7.36 -32.77 -13.34
N ASP A 451 7.28 -33.73 -12.43
CA ASP A 451 8.22 -33.93 -11.34
C ASP A 451 8.49 -35.42 -11.07
N CYS A 452 9.50 -35.67 -10.23
CA CYS A 452 9.96 -37.01 -9.86
C CYS A 452 8.87 -37.83 -9.14
N ILE A 453 8.04 -37.18 -8.32
CA ILE A 453 6.99 -37.85 -7.54
C ILE A 453 5.90 -38.33 -8.49
N GLN A 454 5.42 -37.45 -9.37
CA GLN A 454 4.48 -37.80 -10.44
C GLN A 454 5.04 -38.91 -11.34
N CYS A 455 6.34 -38.87 -11.68
CA CYS A 455 6.98 -39.90 -12.50
C CYS A 455 7.01 -41.26 -11.80
N SER A 456 7.31 -41.28 -10.50
CA SER A 456 7.35 -42.52 -9.70
C SER A 456 5.99 -43.21 -9.54
N GLN A 457 4.90 -42.45 -9.72
CA GLN A 457 3.53 -42.98 -9.71
C GLN A 457 3.11 -43.62 -11.04
N LEU A 458 3.88 -43.41 -12.12
CA LEU A 458 3.60 -43.98 -13.44
C LEU A 458 4.28 -45.35 -13.58
N SER A 459 3.49 -46.36 -13.95
CA SER A 459 3.98 -47.72 -14.20
C SER A 459 4.87 -47.76 -15.45
N GLY A 460 6.09 -48.31 -15.33
CA GLY A 460 7.02 -48.44 -16.47
C GLY A 460 7.83 -47.18 -16.78
N CYS A 461 7.81 -46.16 -15.91
CA CYS A 461 8.53 -44.91 -16.08
C CYS A 461 9.66 -44.75 -15.06
N GLU A 462 10.74 -44.10 -15.45
CA GLU A 462 11.89 -43.81 -14.60
C GLU A 462 12.30 -42.34 -14.71
N TRP A 463 12.74 -41.77 -13.58
CA TRP A 463 13.16 -40.39 -13.49
C TRP A 463 14.68 -40.26 -13.68
N ASP A 464 15.11 -39.47 -14.66
CA ASP A 464 16.52 -39.15 -14.84
C ASP A 464 16.91 -37.92 -14.01
N ASN A 465 17.78 -38.10 -13.02
CA ASN A 465 18.27 -37.00 -12.18
C ASN A 465 19.25 -36.04 -12.88
N THR A 466 19.77 -36.41 -14.06
CA THR A 466 20.68 -35.57 -14.85
C THR A 466 19.93 -34.68 -15.82
N THR A 467 19.03 -35.23 -16.64
CA THR A 467 18.18 -34.46 -17.57
C THR A 467 16.93 -33.89 -16.92
N LEU A 468 16.58 -34.35 -15.71
CA LEU A 468 15.40 -33.98 -14.94
C LEU A 468 14.08 -34.21 -15.71
N GLN A 469 14.01 -35.35 -16.40
CA GLN A 469 12.88 -35.78 -17.22
C GLN A 469 12.45 -37.20 -16.85
N CYS A 470 11.17 -37.48 -17.07
CA CYS A 470 10.58 -38.81 -16.92
C CYS A 470 10.62 -39.53 -18.28
N TYR A 471 11.16 -40.75 -18.33
CA TYR A 471 11.27 -41.54 -19.55
C TYR A 471 10.76 -42.97 -19.33
N ALA A 472 10.39 -43.65 -20.41
CA ALA A 472 9.94 -45.05 -20.35
C ALA A 472 11.12 -45.99 -20.08
N SER A 473 11.05 -46.75 -19.00
CA SER A 473 12.08 -47.71 -18.61
C SER A 473 11.84 -49.06 -19.26
N LYS A 474 12.90 -49.68 -19.80
CA LYS A 474 12.84 -51.02 -20.41
C LYS A 474 12.86 -52.17 -19.39
N ARG A 475 12.87 -51.88 -18.08
CA ARG A 475 12.92 -52.87 -16.99
C ARG A 475 11.54 -53.03 -16.37
N ASP A 476 10.99 -54.24 -16.36
CA ASP A 476 9.65 -54.59 -15.83
C ASP A 476 9.41 -54.33 -14.34
N LYS A 477 10.40 -53.83 -13.58
CA LYS A 477 10.27 -53.48 -12.16
C LYS A 477 11.23 -52.35 -11.78
N ALA A 478 10.89 -51.11 -12.11
CA ALA A 478 11.51 -49.94 -11.49
C ALA A 478 10.66 -49.50 -10.29
N ILE A 479 10.83 -50.18 -9.14
CA ILE A 479 10.33 -49.65 -7.85
C ILE A 479 11.41 -48.70 -7.34
N HIS A 480 11.34 -47.43 -7.76
CA HIS A 480 12.11 -46.37 -7.11
C HIS A 480 11.30 -45.86 -5.92
N THR A 481 11.87 -45.98 -4.72
CA THR A 481 11.26 -45.45 -3.50
C THR A 481 11.19 -43.92 -3.57
N ILE A 482 10.01 -43.35 -3.33
CA ILE A 482 9.69 -41.89 -3.32
C ILE A 482 10.72 -41.07 -2.52
N SER A 483 11.42 -41.69 -1.57
CA SER A 483 12.50 -41.10 -0.75
C SER A 483 13.69 -40.54 -1.54
N SER A 484 13.91 -40.93 -2.81
CA SER A 484 14.99 -40.40 -3.65
C SER A 484 14.62 -39.12 -4.40
N CYS A 485 13.34 -38.74 -4.43
CA CYS A 485 12.86 -37.53 -5.09
C CYS A 485 13.12 -36.26 -4.26
N ARG A 486 13.31 -35.13 -4.93
CA ARG A 486 13.46 -33.82 -4.24
C ARG A 486 12.15 -33.43 -3.55
N THR A 487 12.28 -32.95 -2.32
CA THR A 487 11.16 -32.39 -1.57
C THR A 487 10.73 -31.04 -2.15
N PRO A 488 9.41 -30.80 -2.36
CA PRO A 488 8.90 -29.50 -2.80
C PRO A 488 9.28 -28.36 -1.84
N CYS A 489 9.50 -27.16 -2.39
CA CYS A 489 9.89 -26.00 -1.56
C CYS A 489 8.89 -25.71 -0.44
N SER A 490 7.59 -25.91 -0.71
CA SER A 490 6.49 -25.67 0.24
C SER A 490 6.55 -26.51 1.53
N HIS A 491 7.33 -27.60 1.54
CA HIS A 491 7.53 -28.41 2.75
C HIS A 491 8.55 -27.80 3.72
N PHE A 492 9.46 -26.95 3.24
CA PHE A 492 10.43 -26.29 4.10
C PHE A 492 9.75 -25.14 4.84
N THR A 493 9.67 -25.27 6.16
CA THR A 493 9.03 -24.28 7.03
C THR A 493 10.04 -23.37 7.74
N ASN A 494 11.34 -23.65 7.60
CA ASN A 494 12.41 -22.85 8.17
C ASN A 494 13.29 -22.24 7.06
N CYS A 495 13.68 -20.98 7.24
CA CYS A 495 14.50 -20.19 6.33
C CYS A 495 15.83 -20.88 6.00
N THR A 496 16.58 -21.34 7.01
CA THR A 496 17.85 -22.06 6.81
C THR A 496 17.64 -23.34 6.01
N SER A 497 16.69 -24.18 6.42
CA SER A 497 16.36 -25.42 5.67
C SER A 497 15.92 -25.19 4.22
N CYS A 498 15.25 -24.07 3.94
CA CYS A 498 14.83 -23.69 2.60
C CYS A 498 16.01 -23.30 1.70
N LEU A 499 17.01 -22.61 2.27
CA LEU A 499 18.15 -22.04 1.53
C LEU A 499 19.37 -22.99 1.43
N GLU A 500 19.54 -23.90 2.40
CA GLU A 500 20.62 -24.89 2.42
C GLU A 500 20.54 -25.91 1.27
N ASN A 501 19.36 -26.09 0.67
CA ASN A 501 19.14 -27.09 -0.37
C ASN A 501 20.00 -26.81 -1.63
N TYR A 502 20.91 -27.73 -1.93
CA TYR A 502 22.15 -27.52 -2.67
C TYR A 502 22.04 -27.24 -4.19
N LYS A 503 20.88 -26.85 -4.70
CA LYS A 503 20.71 -26.45 -6.12
C LYS A 503 19.89 -25.17 -6.38
N GLY A 504 19.53 -24.39 -5.34
CA GLY A 504 19.08 -23.00 -5.51
C GLY A 504 17.72 -22.77 -6.19
N PHE A 505 16.84 -23.77 -6.27
CA PHE A 505 15.50 -23.64 -6.87
C PHE A 505 14.43 -23.10 -5.90
N CYS A 506 14.71 -23.14 -4.60
CA CYS A 506 13.84 -22.62 -3.56
C CYS A 506 14.35 -21.26 -3.09
N ARG A 507 13.41 -20.40 -2.70
CA ARG A 507 13.65 -19.06 -2.19
C ARG A 507 12.75 -18.81 -1.00
N TRP A 508 13.20 -18.01 -0.03
CA TRP A 508 12.43 -17.74 1.17
C TRP A 508 11.73 -16.39 1.09
N SER A 509 10.40 -16.36 1.20
CA SER A 509 9.64 -15.12 1.28
C SER A 509 9.53 -14.67 2.74
N THR A 510 10.16 -13.55 3.06
CA THR A 510 10.15 -12.96 4.41
C THR A 510 8.76 -12.49 4.85
N GLN A 511 7.97 -11.94 3.93
CA GLN A 511 6.63 -11.42 4.23
C GLN A 511 5.58 -12.53 4.42
N LEU A 512 5.75 -13.66 3.72
CA LEU A 512 4.84 -14.80 3.80
C LEU A 512 5.27 -15.80 4.88
N GLY A 513 6.56 -15.85 5.22
CA GLY A 513 7.12 -16.92 6.06
C GLY A 513 7.03 -18.28 5.36
N GLU A 514 7.14 -18.30 4.04
CA GLU A 514 6.97 -19.49 3.19
C GLU A 514 8.18 -19.67 2.27
N CYS A 515 8.59 -20.92 2.09
CA CYS A 515 9.57 -21.31 1.09
C CYS A 515 8.88 -21.53 -0.26
N ILE A 516 9.27 -20.76 -1.27
CA ILE A 516 8.65 -20.71 -2.60
C ILE A 516 9.61 -21.18 -3.68
N SER A 517 9.08 -21.75 -4.77
CA SER A 517 9.89 -22.10 -5.94
C SER A 517 10.08 -20.91 -6.87
N GLU A 518 11.26 -20.80 -7.46
CA GLU A 518 11.54 -19.86 -8.56
C GLU A 518 10.56 -20.02 -9.74
N THR A 519 10.04 -21.23 -9.96
CA THR A 519 9.20 -21.57 -11.12
C THR A 519 7.89 -20.80 -11.20
N TYR A 520 7.21 -20.59 -10.05
CA TYR A 520 5.92 -19.90 -9.96
C TYR A 520 6.00 -18.55 -9.25
N GLN A 521 7.20 -18.15 -8.79
CA GLN A 521 7.44 -16.86 -8.14
C GLN A 521 6.85 -15.66 -8.90
N PRO A 522 6.93 -15.53 -10.25
CA PRO A 522 6.43 -14.35 -10.95
C PRO A 522 4.94 -14.06 -10.73
N ILE A 523 4.11 -15.11 -10.58
CA ILE A 523 2.67 -14.97 -10.33
C ILE A 523 2.38 -14.97 -8.83
N TYR A 524 3.01 -15.86 -8.05
CA TYR A 524 2.76 -15.99 -6.62
C TYR A 524 3.17 -14.73 -5.83
N CYS A 525 4.15 -14.00 -6.34
CA CYS A 525 4.66 -12.73 -5.81
C CYS A 525 4.19 -11.48 -6.58
N ALA A 526 3.25 -11.63 -7.52
CA ALA A 526 2.70 -10.50 -8.27
C ALA A 526 2.12 -9.43 -7.32
N GLY A 527 2.33 -8.15 -7.65
CA GLY A 527 1.91 -7.03 -6.80
C GLY A 527 2.73 -6.86 -5.51
N GLY A 528 3.91 -7.50 -5.39
CA GLY A 528 4.84 -7.32 -4.27
C GLY A 528 4.48 -8.08 -2.99
N VAL A 529 3.54 -9.03 -3.06
CA VAL A 529 3.00 -9.73 -1.88
C VAL A 529 4.01 -10.59 -1.12
N CYS A 530 5.11 -11.00 -1.75
CA CYS A 530 6.15 -11.82 -1.11
C CYS A 530 7.18 -11.01 -0.32
N GLY A 531 7.14 -9.67 -0.36
CA GLY A 531 8.18 -8.83 0.25
C GLY A 531 9.59 -9.16 -0.27
N LEU A 532 10.57 -9.19 0.63
CA LEU A 532 11.93 -9.60 0.29
C LEU A 532 11.99 -11.12 0.12
N VAL A 533 12.50 -11.56 -1.03
CA VAL A 533 12.68 -12.99 -1.37
C VAL A 533 14.16 -13.31 -1.30
N LEU A 534 14.57 -14.05 -0.29
CA LEU A 534 15.97 -14.43 -0.03
C LEU A 534 16.37 -15.59 -0.94
N ASP A 535 17.61 -15.56 -1.42
CA ASP A 535 18.27 -16.69 -2.07
C ASP A 535 19.41 -17.23 -1.18
N LYS A 536 20.13 -18.25 -1.67
CA LYS A 536 21.23 -18.88 -0.91
C LYS A 536 22.32 -17.87 -0.48
N LYS A 537 22.53 -16.78 -1.21
CA LYS A 537 23.53 -15.77 -0.85
C LYS A 537 23.12 -14.97 0.37
N ASP A 538 21.83 -14.92 0.69
CA ASP A 538 21.23 -14.13 1.77
C ASP A 538 20.98 -14.93 3.07
N GLU A 539 21.56 -16.13 3.23
CA GLU A 539 21.30 -17.04 4.37
C GLU A 539 21.51 -16.41 5.75
N HIS A 540 22.48 -15.50 5.88
CA HIS A 540 22.79 -14.74 7.09
C HIS A 540 21.66 -13.79 7.53
N LYS A 541 20.59 -13.65 6.74
CA LYS A 541 19.39 -12.87 7.05
C LYS A 541 18.25 -13.73 7.61
N CYS A 542 18.49 -15.03 7.89
CA CYS A 542 17.51 -15.93 8.53
C CYS A 542 17.44 -15.75 10.07
N PRO A 543 16.27 -15.91 10.71
CA PRO A 543 16.10 -15.78 12.18
C PRO A 543 16.52 -17.03 13.00
N GLU A 544 17.10 -16.84 14.20
CA GLU A 544 17.59 -17.90 15.12
C GLU A 544 16.52 -18.50 16.08
N PRO A 545 16.68 -19.75 16.56
CA PRO A 545 15.75 -20.42 17.48
C PRO A 545 15.88 -19.97 18.95
N CYS A 546 14.76 -19.86 19.67
CA CYS A 546 14.66 -19.28 21.01
C CYS A 546 15.39 -20.05 22.14
N SER A 547 15.57 -21.37 22.00
CA SER A 547 16.12 -22.22 23.07
C SER A 547 17.62 -22.00 23.35
N SER A 548 18.30 -21.16 22.56
CA SER A 548 19.71 -20.80 22.76
C SER A 548 19.94 -19.79 23.88
N PHE A 549 18.89 -19.09 24.36
CA PHE A 549 19.00 -18.02 25.36
C PHE A 549 18.73 -18.52 26.79
N LYS A 550 19.65 -18.24 27.73
CA LYS A 550 19.60 -18.74 29.14
C LYS A 550 19.30 -17.68 30.19
N GLN A 551 19.13 -16.40 29.83
CA GLN A 551 18.74 -15.35 30.77
C GLN A 551 17.40 -14.76 30.35
N CYS A 552 16.52 -14.48 31.31
CA CYS A 552 15.19 -13.92 31.03
C CYS A 552 15.28 -12.62 30.22
N SER A 553 16.21 -11.73 30.55
CA SER A 553 16.43 -10.46 29.85
C SER A 553 16.88 -10.62 28.39
N THR A 554 17.69 -11.63 28.07
CA THR A 554 18.16 -11.88 26.68
C THR A 554 17.15 -12.67 25.85
N CYS A 555 16.37 -13.55 26.47
CA CYS A 555 15.27 -14.27 25.84
C CYS A 555 14.14 -13.33 25.40
N LEU A 556 13.67 -12.47 26.32
CA LEU A 556 12.54 -11.56 26.06
C LEU A 556 12.89 -10.39 25.13
N ALA A 557 14.16 -10.23 24.78
CA ALA A 557 14.59 -9.27 23.76
C ALA A 557 14.24 -9.70 22.31
N ARG A 558 13.80 -10.95 22.09
CA ARG A 558 13.37 -11.46 20.76
C ARG A 558 11.85 -11.58 20.70
N SER A 559 11.24 -10.90 19.74
CA SER A 559 9.78 -10.75 19.65
C SER A 559 9.00 -12.03 19.36
N HIS A 560 9.66 -13.12 18.93
CA HIS A 560 9.07 -14.45 18.72
C HIS A 560 9.34 -15.45 19.86
N CYS A 561 10.04 -15.06 20.94
CA CYS A 561 10.41 -15.92 22.07
C CYS A 561 9.70 -15.51 23.38
N GLY A 562 9.59 -16.42 24.35
CA GLY A 562 9.07 -16.14 25.68
C GLY A 562 9.72 -17.02 26.77
N TRP A 563 9.60 -16.61 28.03
CA TRP A 563 10.31 -17.19 29.17
C TRP A 563 9.36 -17.95 30.10
N CYS A 564 9.67 -19.21 30.36
CA CYS A 564 8.93 -20.04 31.32
C CYS A 564 9.69 -20.07 32.66
N ALA A 565 9.14 -19.44 33.70
CA ALA A 565 9.78 -19.25 34.99
C ALA A 565 9.32 -20.29 36.03
N ALA A 566 10.26 -20.79 36.84
CA ALA A 566 10.00 -21.61 38.01
C ALA A 566 9.55 -20.74 39.21
N PRO A 567 8.78 -21.28 40.17
CA PRO A 567 8.35 -20.55 41.37
C PRO A 567 9.53 -20.32 42.33
N GLY A 568 9.87 -19.06 42.56
CA GLY A 568 10.86 -18.66 43.57
C GLY A 568 11.44 -17.26 43.30
N VAL A 569 11.95 -16.62 44.35
CA VAL A 569 12.57 -15.27 44.37
C VAL A 569 14.00 -15.24 43.79
N LEU A 570 14.42 -16.32 43.11
CA LEU A 570 15.76 -16.49 42.55
C LEU A 570 15.80 -16.40 41.01
N GLY A 571 14.66 -16.26 40.31
CA GLY A 571 14.62 -15.93 38.88
C GLY A 571 14.91 -17.06 37.86
N GLU A 572 14.86 -18.34 38.25
CA GLU A 572 15.17 -19.49 37.36
C GLU A 572 14.10 -19.77 36.26
N GLY A 573 14.51 -20.18 35.04
CA GLY A 573 13.58 -20.50 33.93
C GLY A 573 14.22 -20.90 32.58
N VAL A 574 13.41 -21.13 31.54
CA VAL A 574 13.83 -21.57 30.18
C VAL A 574 13.18 -20.73 29.06
N CYS A 575 13.95 -20.41 28.00
CA CYS A 575 13.47 -19.67 26.82
C CYS A 575 12.91 -20.59 25.73
N ILE A 576 11.70 -20.29 25.23
CA ILE A 576 11.03 -21.08 24.19
C ILE A 576 10.23 -20.21 23.20
N ASP A 577 9.88 -20.77 22.05
CA ASP A 577 9.13 -20.08 20.98
C ASP A 577 7.68 -19.79 21.40
N SER A 578 7.26 -18.54 21.21
CA SER A 578 5.94 -18.00 21.49
C SER A 578 4.78 -18.75 20.81
N ALA A 579 5.07 -19.52 19.75
CA ALA A 579 4.08 -20.33 19.04
C ALA A 579 3.60 -21.57 19.83
N LYS A 580 4.38 -22.08 20.80
CA LYS A 580 3.97 -23.20 21.67
C LYS A 580 3.19 -22.66 22.87
N LYS A 581 1.85 -22.75 22.79
CA LYS A 581 0.93 -22.18 23.79
C LYS A 581 0.97 -22.94 25.13
N SER A 582 1.55 -22.29 26.15
CA SER A 582 1.63 -22.64 27.58
C SER A 582 2.81 -23.51 28.03
N CYS A 583 3.40 -23.14 29.17
CA CYS A 583 4.42 -23.91 29.89
C CYS A 583 3.97 -25.35 30.19
N ASP A 584 2.66 -25.58 30.35
CA ASP A 584 2.09 -26.89 30.73
C ASP A 584 2.25 -27.97 29.65
N LYS A 585 2.32 -27.59 28.37
CA LYS A 585 2.47 -28.52 27.24
C LYS A 585 3.89 -29.00 26.99
N LEU A 586 4.88 -28.48 27.72
CA LEU A 586 6.26 -28.98 27.71
C LEU A 586 6.39 -30.31 28.47
N PHE A 587 5.44 -30.64 29.35
CA PHE A 587 5.52 -31.78 30.27
C PHE A 587 4.85 -33.08 29.76
N GLU A 588 4.25 -33.06 28.56
CA GLU A 588 3.67 -34.24 27.88
C GLU A 588 4.58 -34.85 26.79
N ASP A 589 5.69 -34.19 26.45
CA ASP A 589 6.61 -34.63 25.37
C ASP A 589 7.85 -35.31 25.99
N ASP A 590 7.84 -36.65 26.07
CA ASP A 590 8.90 -37.52 26.63
C ASP A 590 10.28 -37.42 25.93
N THR A 591 10.45 -36.47 25.00
CA THR A 591 11.64 -36.34 24.14
C THR A 591 12.66 -35.31 24.63
N LEU A 592 12.36 -34.53 25.67
CA LEU A 592 13.27 -33.56 26.26
C LEU A 592 13.82 -34.10 27.59
N ASP A 593 15.09 -34.52 27.57
CA ASP A 593 15.86 -35.04 28.71
C ASP A 593 16.15 -33.90 29.73
N ILE A 594 15.12 -33.44 30.44
CA ILE A 594 15.22 -32.43 31.51
C ILE A 594 15.21 -33.17 32.84
N GLN A 595 16.36 -33.66 33.26
CA GLN A 595 16.53 -34.52 34.46
C GLN A 595 16.43 -33.80 35.82
N ILE A 596 16.06 -32.51 35.91
CA ILE A 596 16.21 -31.75 37.18
C ILE A 596 14.99 -30.89 37.54
N LEU A 597 13.77 -31.22 37.11
CA LEU A 597 12.61 -30.40 37.50
C LEU A 597 11.43 -31.24 37.99
N ASP A 598 11.05 -30.94 39.22
CA ASP A 598 10.08 -31.67 40.04
C ASP A 598 8.65 -31.46 39.52
N LYS A 599 7.91 -32.54 39.23
CA LYS A 599 6.59 -32.51 38.55
C LYS A 599 5.47 -31.84 39.36
N ASN A 600 5.73 -31.44 40.61
CA ASN A 600 4.77 -30.82 41.52
C ASN A 600 4.78 -29.27 41.50
N ILE A 601 5.58 -28.67 40.64
CA ILE A 601 5.83 -27.23 40.63
C ILE A 601 5.04 -26.54 39.48
N THR A 602 4.26 -25.51 39.80
CA THR A 602 3.45 -24.75 38.82
C THR A 602 4.28 -23.63 38.16
N TYR A 603 4.64 -23.79 36.90
CA TYR A 603 5.45 -22.81 36.15
C TYR A 603 4.61 -21.65 35.63
N SER A 604 5.22 -20.46 35.55
CA SER A 604 4.55 -19.23 35.09
C SER A 604 5.19 -18.69 33.81
N TRP A 605 4.35 -18.30 32.85
CA TRP A 605 4.80 -17.81 31.54
C TRP A 605 4.94 -16.28 31.54
N HIS A 606 6.08 -15.79 31.05
CA HIS A 606 6.43 -14.37 31.00
C HIS A 606 6.86 -13.94 29.60
N TYR A 607 6.32 -12.82 29.11
CA TYR A 607 6.54 -12.33 27.74
C TYR A 607 7.12 -10.90 27.68
N VAL A 608 6.98 -10.13 28.77
CA VAL A 608 7.29 -8.69 28.79
C VAL A 608 8.15 -8.30 29.99
N LYS A 609 7.99 -8.99 31.13
CA LYS A 609 8.69 -8.69 32.38
C LYS A 609 9.18 -9.98 33.03
N CYS A 610 10.38 -9.94 33.59
CA CYS A 610 10.93 -11.02 34.40
C CYS A 610 10.32 -11.01 35.82
N PRO A 611 10.29 -12.15 36.51
CA PRO A 611 9.85 -12.24 37.91
C PRO A 611 10.80 -11.50 38.90
N PRO A 612 10.37 -11.20 40.13
CA PRO A 612 11.16 -10.49 41.15
C PRO A 612 12.44 -11.25 41.61
N GLU A 613 13.52 -10.52 41.92
CA GLU A 613 14.82 -11.02 42.42
C GLU A 613 15.36 -10.15 43.59
N ASN A 614 16.41 -10.59 44.32
CA ASN A 614 17.12 -9.79 45.35
C ASN A 614 18.52 -9.40 44.85
N GLU A 615 18.76 -8.10 44.69
CA GLU A 615 19.93 -7.58 43.99
C GLU A 615 21.14 -7.36 44.91
N CYS A 616 20.94 -6.99 46.19
CA CYS A 616 22.05 -6.78 47.13
C CYS A 616 22.73 -8.10 47.53
N LEU A 617 22.00 -9.21 47.63
CA LEU A 617 22.55 -10.53 47.94
C LEU A 617 23.20 -11.23 46.73
N ASN A 618 22.68 -10.97 45.52
CA ASN A 618 23.23 -11.51 44.26
C ASN A 618 24.34 -10.64 43.65
N ASN A 619 24.72 -9.55 44.35
CA ASN A 619 25.80 -8.64 43.95
C ASN A 619 25.53 -7.87 42.64
N HIS A 620 24.28 -7.46 42.46
CA HIS A 620 23.77 -6.74 41.30
C HIS A 620 23.45 -5.23 41.64
N HIS A 621 24.33 -4.46 42.38
CA HIS A 621 24.12 -3.04 42.87
C HIS A 621 25.34 -2.04 42.79
N HIS A 622 25.22 -0.73 43.17
CA HIS A 622 26.24 0.37 42.88
C HIS A 622 26.50 1.57 43.93
N CYS A 623 26.81 1.43 45.25
CA CYS A 623 26.99 2.56 46.26
C CYS A 623 28.46 2.98 46.66
N ASP A 624 28.72 4.19 47.25
CA ASP A 624 30.06 4.73 47.70
C ASP A 624 30.52 4.22 49.11
N PRO A 625 31.79 3.78 49.28
CA PRO A 625 32.23 3.07 50.49
C PRO A 625 32.78 3.92 51.67
N VAL A 626 33.08 5.23 51.53
CA VAL A 626 33.71 6.04 52.61
C VAL A 626 32.71 6.97 53.29
N SER A 627 31.78 7.52 52.51
CA SER A 627 30.78 8.46 53.01
C SER A 627 29.37 7.87 53.08
N GLU A 628 29.11 6.70 52.45
CA GLU A 628 27.75 6.12 52.28
C GLU A 628 27.61 4.59 52.56
N VAL A 629 26.37 4.06 52.64
CA VAL A 629 26.00 2.63 52.94
C VAL A 629 24.75 2.16 52.13
N CYS A 630 24.70 0.91 51.61
CA CYS A 630 23.66 0.32 50.71
C CYS A 630 22.50 -0.45 51.40
N GLU A 631 21.25 -0.28 50.96
CA GLU A 631 20.02 -0.96 51.45
C GLU A 631 19.12 -1.51 50.30
N ASP A 632 18.62 -2.75 50.44
CA ASP A 632 17.75 -3.47 49.47
C ASP A 632 16.25 -3.15 49.65
N LYS A 633 15.45 -3.18 48.58
CA LYS A 633 14.01 -2.85 48.59
C LYS A 633 13.15 -3.92 47.89
N GLU A 634 11.83 -3.86 48.12
CA GLU A 634 10.85 -4.72 47.43
C GLU A 634 10.90 -4.62 45.88
N VAL A 635 11.47 -3.52 45.36
CA VAL A 635 11.87 -3.33 43.96
C VAL A 635 13.15 -2.48 43.94
N GLY A 636 14.33 -3.08 43.74
CA GLY A 636 15.63 -2.37 43.62
C GLY A 636 16.37 -2.07 44.95
N PHE A 637 17.26 -1.04 45.00
CA PHE A 637 18.16 -0.71 46.16
C PHE A 637 18.49 0.82 46.32
N ASP A 638 18.98 1.30 47.49
CA ASP A 638 19.29 2.73 47.90
C ASP A 638 20.63 2.93 48.70
N CYS A 639 21.19 4.17 48.83
CA CYS A 639 22.45 4.50 49.58
C CYS A 639 22.37 5.75 50.56
N VAL A 640 23.03 5.77 51.77
CA VAL A 640 22.91 6.86 52.84
C VAL A 640 24.19 7.26 53.65
N CYS A 641 24.32 8.51 54.20
CA CYS A 641 25.54 9.14 54.84
C CYS A 641 25.95 8.73 56.29
N GLY A 642 27.26 8.77 56.62
CA GLY A 642 27.89 8.41 57.93
C GLY A 642 28.11 9.52 59.00
N ARG A 643 28.65 9.18 60.20
CA ARG A 643 28.75 10.06 61.42
C ARG A 643 29.86 11.13 61.39
N GLY A 644 29.62 12.29 62.03
CA GLY A 644 30.56 13.42 62.14
C GLY A 644 30.46 14.43 60.99
N TYR A 645 29.61 14.10 60.02
CA TYR A 645 29.31 14.89 58.84
C TYR A 645 27.81 15.13 58.81
N ASN A 646 27.39 16.36 58.52
CA ASN A 646 25.98 16.68 58.36
C ASN A 646 25.66 16.97 56.89
N LYS A 647 24.45 16.59 56.47
CA LYS A 647 23.98 16.73 55.11
C LYS A 647 23.79 18.22 54.80
N SER A 648 24.65 18.76 53.97
CA SER A 648 24.54 20.14 53.47
C SER A 648 23.42 20.23 52.44
N SER A 649 23.00 21.45 52.11
CA SER A 649 21.94 21.76 51.15
C SER A 649 22.14 21.16 49.75
N ASN A 650 23.36 20.69 49.43
CA ASN A 650 23.71 20.02 48.17
C ASN A 650 23.75 18.48 48.29
N TYR A 651 23.11 17.88 49.31
CA TYR A 651 23.10 16.44 49.58
C TYR A 651 24.46 15.80 49.91
N ALA A 652 25.54 16.57 49.94
CA ALA A 652 26.89 16.17 50.36
C ALA A 652 27.12 16.38 51.87
N CYS A 653 27.97 15.58 52.50
CA CYS A 653 28.13 15.53 53.97
C CYS A 653 29.40 16.34 54.45
N THR A 654 29.29 17.29 55.42
CA THR A 654 30.30 18.37 55.80
C THR A 654 30.62 18.55 57.33
N PRO A 655 31.77 19.19 57.77
CA PRO A 655 32.30 19.26 59.18
C PRO A 655 32.00 20.53 60.06
N VAL A 656 32.22 20.52 61.41
CA VAL A 656 31.76 21.57 62.42
C VAL A 656 32.77 21.93 63.56
N CYS A 657 32.87 23.21 64.05
CA CYS A 657 33.79 23.75 65.12
C CYS A 657 33.12 24.51 66.30
N THR A 658 33.71 24.53 67.51
CA THR A 658 33.04 24.84 68.80
C THR A 658 33.39 26.18 69.52
N GLN A 659 34.56 26.81 69.32
CA GLN A 659 35.00 28.01 70.12
C GLN A 659 34.77 29.41 69.48
N GLY A 660 34.48 29.52 68.18
CA GLY A 660 34.11 30.78 67.52
C GLY A 660 35.26 31.75 67.15
N CYS A 661 35.15 32.45 66.01
CA CYS A 661 36.22 33.27 65.41
C CYS A 661 35.63 34.58 64.85
N VAL A 662 35.87 35.71 65.52
CA VAL A 662 35.06 36.95 65.38
C VAL A 662 35.29 37.67 64.06
N TRP A 663 36.56 37.87 63.69
CA TRP A 663 36.96 38.38 62.39
C TRP A 663 37.91 37.34 61.75
N GLY A 664 37.38 36.11 61.49
CA GLY A 664 38.09 34.89 60.99
C GLY A 664 37.22 33.62 60.63
N LYS A 665 37.80 32.47 60.14
CA LYS A 665 37.08 31.25 59.61
C LYS A 665 37.59 29.83 60.04
N CYS A 666 36.74 28.77 59.96
CA CYS A 666 37.03 27.35 60.37
C CYS A 666 37.08 26.29 59.24
N VAL A 667 38.03 25.32 59.31
CA VAL A 667 38.42 24.43 58.17
C VAL A 667 38.37 22.91 58.43
N GLU A 668 38.44 22.48 59.68
CA GLU A 668 38.33 21.09 60.18
C GLU A 668 37.60 21.18 61.52
N PRO A 669 37.08 20.10 62.12
CA PRO A 669 36.52 20.21 63.47
C PRO A 669 37.51 20.88 64.46
N ASP A 670 37.25 22.14 64.83
CA ASP A 670 37.94 23.03 65.82
C ASP A 670 39.24 23.85 65.46
N LYS A 671 39.37 24.62 64.34
CA LYS A 671 40.61 25.43 64.00
C LYS A 671 40.42 26.77 63.16
N CYS A 672 41.06 27.95 63.49
CA CYS A 672 40.80 29.32 62.88
C CYS A 672 41.95 30.32 62.46
N VAL A 673 41.62 31.39 61.65
CA VAL A 673 42.53 32.42 61.00
C VAL A 673 41.92 33.87 60.89
N CYS A 674 42.68 35.02 61.06
CA CYS A 674 42.24 36.47 61.21
C CYS A 674 42.21 37.45 59.96
N ASP A 675 41.48 38.59 60.06
CA ASP A 675 41.23 39.64 59.03
C ASP A 675 42.15 40.91 59.01
N PHE A 676 42.15 41.70 57.91
CA PHE A 676 43.10 42.80 57.52
C PHE A 676 42.87 44.19 58.19
N GLY A 677 43.95 44.92 58.51
CA GLY A 677 43.90 46.19 59.25
C GLY A 677 43.84 46.01 60.78
N TYR A 678 43.75 44.75 61.23
CA TYR A 678 43.60 44.36 62.63
C TYR A 678 44.58 43.27 63.04
N VAL A 679 44.98 43.24 64.31
CA VAL A 679 45.92 42.26 64.86
C VAL A 679 45.44 41.68 66.22
N GLY A 680 45.73 40.39 66.52
CA GLY A 680 45.44 39.71 67.81
C GLY A 680 44.93 38.24 67.70
N ALA A 681 44.94 37.44 68.79
CA ALA A 681 44.56 36.00 68.81
C ALA A 681 43.06 35.70 68.57
N ASN A 682 42.21 36.72 68.76
CA ASN A 682 40.81 36.74 68.33
C ASN A 682 40.50 38.01 67.48
N CYS A 683 41.57 38.64 66.93
CA CYS A 683 41.60 39.74 65.95
C CYS A 683 40.86 41.07 66.35
N SER A 684 41.52 42.10 66.96
CA SER A 684 40.78 43.29 67.52
C SER A 684 41.40 44.76 67.53
N ILE A 685 42.54 45.15 66.91
CA ILE A 685 43.22 46.51 67.05
C ILE A 685 43.66 47.23 65.71
N PRO A 686 43.47 48.59 65.42
CA PRO A 686 43.73 49.29 64.10
C PRO A 686 44.94 50.32 63.91
N CYS A 687 45.30 50.77 62.65
CA CYS A 687 46.53 51.55 62.21
C CYS A 687 46.38 53.00 61.55
N GLN A 688 47.46 53.85 61.40
CA GLN A 688 47.47 55.29 60.91
C GLN A 688 48.03 55.58 59.47
N CYS A 689 47.45 55.00 58.40
CA CYS A 689 48.01 55.09 57.03
C CYS A 689 47.02 55.64 55.98
N ASN A 690 46.33 56.75 56.28
CA ASN A 690 45.14 57.22 55.52
C ASN A 690 44.10 56.09 55.29
N GLY A 691 44.13 55.07 56.16
CA GLY A 691 43.29 53.86 56.07
C GLY A 691 43.72 52.83 55.02
N HIS A 692 44.97 52.88 54.54
CA HIS A 692 45.42 52.14 53.36
C HIS A 692 46.65 51.25 53.59
N ALA A 693 47.02 50.88 54.82
CA ALA A 693 48.10 49.89 55.05
C ALA A 693 48.02 49.25 56.45
N ASN A 694 48.52 48.01 56.57
CA ASN A 694 48.85 47.43 57.88
C ASN A 694 50.11 48.12 58.43
N CYS A 695 50.11 48.32 59.73
CA CYS A 695 51.24 48.82 60.47
C CYS A 695 52.10 47.66 60.98
N ALA A 696 53.35 47.93 61.31
CA ALA A 696 54.34 46.90 61.64
C ALA A 696 54.04 46.10 62.93
N GLY A 697 53.01 46.47 63.68
CA GLY A 697 52.56 45.81 64.90
C GLY A 697 51.81 46.80 65.82
N PRO A 698 51.35 46.34 67.00
CA PRO A 698 50.59 47.18 67.92
C PRO A 698 51.34 48.45 68.40
N ASP A 699 52.68 48.48 68.29
CA ASP A 699 53.55 49.52 68.85
C ASP A 699 54.09 50.56 67.82
N LYS A 700 53.79 50.44 66.52
CA LYS A 700 54.31 51.35 65.46
C LYS A 700 53.28 51.61 64.36
N LEU A 701 52.40 52.60 64.59
CA LEU A 701 51.17 52.80 63.81
C LEU A 701 51.30 53.69 62.56
N ASP A 702 52.36 54.52 62.43
CA ASP A 702 52.59 55.56 61.40
C ASP A 702 53.50 55.13 60.24
N LYS A 703 54.31 54.08 60.45
CA LYS A 703 55.15 53.49 59.40
C LYS A 703 54.32 52.53 58.56
N CYS A 704 53.74 53.07 57.49
CA CYS A 704 52.97 52.32 56.51
C CYS A 704 53.91 51.38 55.74
N LEU A 705 53.72 50.08 55.92
CA LEU A 705 54.57 49.10 55.28
C LEU A 705 54.33 49.10 53.78
N ASP A 706 53.10 48.75 53.39
CA ASP A 706 52.69 48.65 52.00
C ASP A 706 51.43 49.50 51.79
N CYS A 707 51.54 50.61 51.06
CA CYS A 707 50.37 51.39 50.62
C CYS A 707 49.46 50.51 49.75
N GLN A 708 48.41 50.04 50.38
CA GLN A 708 47.24 49.39 49.81
C GLN A 708 46.29 50.47 49.25
N ASN A 709 45.11 50.04 48.84
CA ASN A 709 44.05 50.89 48.26
C ASN A 709 44.52 51.72 47.05
N ASN A 710 45.46 51.14 46.29
CA ASN A 710 45.91 51.62 44.97
C ASN A 710 46.52 53.02 44.94
N THR A 711 46.89 53.48 46.12
CA THR A 711 47.59 54.72 46.34
C THR A 711 49.10 54.49 46.35
N MET A 712 49.84 55.44 45.84
CA MET A 712 51.29 55.52 45.87
C MET A 712 51.72 56.87 46.43
N GLY A 713 53.00 56.99 46.75
CA GLY A 713 53.53 58.17 47.43
C GLY A 713 53.85 57.87 48.89
N SER A 714 54.65 58.73 49.50
CA SER A 714 55.22 58.50 50.85
C SER A 714 54.19 58.41 51.97
N GLN A 715 53.00 58.96 51.76
CA GLN A 715 51.84 58.87 52.66
C GLN A 715 50.60 58.32 51.95
N CYS A 716 50.80 57.63 50.82
CA CYS A 716 49.73 57.09 49.99
C CYS A 716 48.80 58.19 49.39
N ASP A 717 49.35 59.26 48.77
CA ASP A 717 48.66 60.51 48.36
C ASP A 717 48.46 60.73 46.84
N LYS A 718 48.84 59.76 45.99
CA LYS A 718 48.60 59.78 44.54
C LYS A 718 48.03 58.46 44.05
N CYS A 719 47.30 58.47 42.93
CA CYS A 719 46.81 57.25 42.30
C CYS A 719 47.90 56.58 41.49
N LYS A 720 48.01 55.25 41.64
CA LYS A 720 48.86 54.45 40.77
C LYS A 720 48.37 54.53 39.31
N PRO A 721 49.20 54.22 38.29
CA PRO A 721 48.74 54.00 36.93
C PRO A 721 47.56 53.02 36.90
N TYR A 722 46.60 53.23 36.01
CA TYR A 722 45.33 52.47 35.94
C TYR A 722 44.32 52.76 37.07
N PHE A 723 44.50 53.85 37.83
CA PHE A 723 43.55 54.31 38.86
C PHE A 723 43.26 55.81 38.64
N VAL A 724 42.04 56.25 38.87
CA VAL A 724 41.55 57.61 38.64
C VAL A 724 40.89 58.15 39.90
N GLY A 725 41.00 59.46 40.14
CA GLY A 725 40.44 60.14 41.30
C GLY A 725 41.50 60.77 42.20
N ASN A 726 41.08 61.16 43.41
CA ASN A 726 41.89 61.99 44.31
C ASN A 726 41.98 61.34 45.72
N PRO A 727 43.15 60.82 46.14
CA PRO A 727 43.31 60.02 47.37
C PRO A 727 43.57 60.79 48.67
N LYS A 728 43.56 62.13 48.63
CA LYS A 728 43.77 62.94 49.83
C LYS A 728 42.56 62.87 50.77
N ASP A 729 42.80 63.02 52.08
CA ASP A 729 41.76 63.04 53.14
C ASP A 729 40.85 61.79 53.18
N GLY A 730 41.44 60.61 52.94
CA GLY A 730 40.69 59.36 52.84
C GLY A 730 39.89 59.22 51.53
N GLY A 731 40.14 60.11 50.57
CA GLY A 731 39.68 59.99 49.20
C GLY A 731 40.20 58.73 48.54
N LYS A 732 39.54 58.29 47.47
CA LYS A 732 39.79 56.97 46.87
C LYS A 732 40.35 57.11 45.47
N CYS A 733 41.47 56.45 45.25
CA CYS A 733 41.90 56.09 43.91
C CYS A 733 41.08 54.90 43.45
N ILE A 734 40.02 55.20 42.70
CA ILE A 734 39.22 54.14 42.14
C ILE A 734 39.96 53.58 40.93
N PRO A 735 40.04 52.25 40.77
CA PRO A 735 40.57 51.67 39.55
C PRO A 735 39.89 52.29 38.34
N CYS A 736 40.63 52.53 37.25
CA CYS A 736 40.04 52.82 35.94
C CYS A 736 39.00 51.76 35.61
N ASN A 737 39.24 50.51 36.04
CA ASN A 737 38.22 49.47 36.02
C ASN A 737 36.92 49.92 36.68
N GLU A 738 36.92 50.41 37.92
CA GLU A 738 35.73 50.92 38.60
C GLU A 738 35.13 52.16 37.90
N TYR A 739 35.96 53.10 37.47
CA TYR A 739 35.49 54.31 36.77
C TYR A 739 34.84 54.02 35.41
N CYS A 740 35.36 53.04 34.70
CA CYS A 740 34.85 52.47 33.45
C CYS A 740 33.81 51.40 33.71
N ASN A 741 33.14 51.44 34.86
CA ASN A 741 32.03 50.58 35.20
C ASN A 741 32.38 49.07 35.18
N GLY A 742 33.61 48.73 35.53
CA GLY A 742 34.14 47.37 35.52
C GLY A 742 34.44 46.83 34.12
N HIS A 743 34.51 47.69 33.10
CA HIS A 743 34.59 47.27 31.70
C HIS A 743 35.86 47.69 30.99
N SER A 744 36.71 48.53 31.58
CA SER A 744 38.06 48.73 31.06
C SER A 744 39.03 49.07 32.17
N ALA A 745 40.19 48.41 32.19
CA ALA A 745 41.24 48.71 33.15
C ALA A 745 42.04 49.98 32.77
N ILE A 746 41.74 50.59 31.62
CA ILE A 746 42.53 51.69 31.06
C ILE A 746 41.61 52.88 30.80
N CYS A 747 41.90 53.97 31.49
CA CYS A 747 41.22 55.24 31.31
C CYS A 747 42.25 56.34 31.04
N VAL A 748 42.01 57.12 29.98
CA VAL A 748 42.87 58.23 29.56
C VAL A 748 42.13 59.55 29.70
N PRO A 749 42.81 60.70 29.79
CA PRO A 749 42.13 62.00 29.82
C PRO A 749 41.22 62.19 28.60
N LYS A 750 40.00 62.69 28.80
CA LYS A 750 38.95 62.76 27.77
C LYS A 750 39.35 63.55 26.50
N HIS A 751 40.28 64.49 26.61
CA HIS A 751 40.75 65.34 25.51
C HIS A 751 41.87 64.74 24.64
N MET A 752 42.34 63.53 24.95
CA MET A 752 43.42 62.86 24.23
C MET A 752 42.89 62.16 22.96
N LYS A 753 43.47 62.44 21.78
CA LYS A 753 43.05 61.86 20.49
C LYS A 753 43.58 60.43 20.32
N ASP A 754 42.88 59.58 19.57
CA ASP A 754 43.26 58.16 19.36
C ASP A 754 44.66 57.98 18.73
N SER A 755 45.20 59.01 18.05
CA SER A 755 46.56 59.01 17.50
C SER A 755 47.67 59.23 18.53
N ASP A 756 47.33 59.73 19.72
CA ASP A 756 48.30 60.14 20.76
C ASP A 756 48.45 59.08 21.87
N VAL A 757 47.66 58.00 21.82
CA VAL A 757 47.74 56.88 22.77
C VAL A 757 49.04 56.10 22.50
N PRO A 758 49.95 55.94 23.49
CA PRO A 758 51.20 55.20 23.30
C PRO A 758 50.93 53.76 22.85
N MET A 759 51.70 53.24 21.88
CA MET A 759 51.58 51.85 21.42
C MET A 759 51.87 50.82 22.52
N ASP A 760 52.63 51.20 23.54
CA ASP A 760 52.92 50.36 24.72
C ASP A 760 52.27 50.97 25.97
N LEU A 761 51.34 50.23 26.57
CA LEU A 761 50.51 50.70 27.69
C LEU A 761 51.27 50.86 29.01
N ASN A 762 52.50 50.36 29.11
CA ASN A 762 53.34 50.46 30.31
C ASN A 762 53.94 51.85 30.56
N ASP A 763 53.83 52.79 29.61
CA ASP A 763 54.41 54.14 29.72
C ASP A 763 53.54 55.16 30.49
N LEU A 764 52.37 54.76 31.01
CA LEU A 764 51.54 55.62 31.86
C LEU A 764 52.15 55.78 33.26
N LYS A 765 52.69 56.97 33.55
CA LYS A 765 53.37 57.29 34.82
C LYS A 765 52.43 57.57 35.99
N GLU A 766 51.25 58.12 35.72
CA GLU A 766 50.24 58.45 36.72
C GLU A 766 48.82 58.34 36.13
N GLY A 767 47.84 58.14 37.01
CA GLY A 767 46.44 58.03 36.63
C GLY A 767 45.71 59.39 36.54
N PRO A 768 44.61 59.50 35.78
CA PRO A 768 43.90 60.77 35.57
C PRO A 768 43.28 61.34 36.85
N VAL A 769 43.15 62.66 36.94
CA VAL A 769 42.70 63.32 38.17
C VAL A 769 41.17 63.32 38.34
N ASP A 770 40.34 63.53 37.31
CA ASP A 770 38.87 63.39 37.44
C ASP A 770 38.09 63.12 36.12
N GLU A 771 38.41 63.75 34.97
CA GLU A 771 37.70 63.54 33.68
C GLU A 771 38.43 62.59 32.70
N ALA A 772 38.00 61.33 32.62
CA ALA A 772 38.62 60.30 31.78
C ALA A 772 37.63 59.61 30.79
N ARG A 773 38.18 59.11 29.66
CA ARG A 773 37.53 58.24 28.67
C ARG A 773 38.18 56.84 28.72
N CYS A 774 37.36 55.81 28.63
CA CYS A 774 37.77 54.42 28.70
C CYS A 774 38.13 53.86 27.32
N ILE A 775 39.21 53.06 27.24
CA ILE A 775 39.67 52.46 25.98
C ILE A 775 39.51 50.94 26.06
N GLY A 776 39.01 50.31 24.98
CA GLY A 776 38.88 48.85 24.92
C GLY A 776 37.82 48.32 25.89
N CYS A 777 36.62 48.89 25.86
CA CYS A 777 35.49 48.44 26.66
C CYS A 777 35.22 46.93 26.46
N ALA A 778 35.50 46.16 27.52
CA ALA A 778 35.16 44.76 27.67
C ALA A 778 33.68 44.59 28.00
N ASN A 779 33.24 43.34 28.21
CA ASN A 779 31.86 43.04 28.65
C ASN A 779 30.76 43.54 27.70
N LEU A 780 31.06 43.58 26.39
CA LEU A 780 30.12 43.90 25.29
C LEU A 780 29.50 45.30 25.39
N THR A 781 30.28 46.22 25.97
CA THR A 781 29.87 47.59 26.28
C THR A 781 30.54 48.60 25.35
N ALA A 782 29.95 49.78 25.23
CA ALA A 782 30.40 50.88 24.38
C ALA A 782 30.13 52.23 25.08
N GLY A 783 30.64 53.33 24.54
CA GLY A 783 30.49 54.68 25.14
C GLY A 783 31.75 55.16 25.86
N ASP A 784 31.78 56.43 26.26
CA ASP A 784 32.96 57.11 26.84
C ASP A 784 33.41 56.48 28.17
N ARG A 785 32.47 55.92 28.94
CA ARG A 785 32.66 55.21 30.20
C ARG A 785 32.19 53.76 30.13
N CYS A 786 32.03 53.21 28.92
CA CYS A 786 31.50 51.87 28.70
C CYS A 786 30.05 51.68 29.22
N GLU A 787 29.25 52.74 29.20
CA GLU A 787 27.88 52.81 29.74
C GLU A 787 26.81 52.25 28.80
N ASP A 788 27.05 52.22 27.50
CA ASP A 788 26.13 51.72 26.48
C ASP A 788 26.41 50.25 26.16
N CYS A 789 25.48 49.60 25.47
CA CYS A 789 25.66 48.25 24.95
C CYS A 789 25.94 48.25 23.45
N ILE A 790 26.91 47.43 23.04
CA ILE A 790 27.15 47.16 21.62
C ILE A 790 25.86 46.56 21.03
N ILE A 791 25.52 46.95 19.79
CA ILE A 791 24.33 46.47 19.06
C ILE A 791 24.24 44.94 19.14
N GLY A 792 23.07 44.41 19.50
CA GLY A 792 22.85 42.98 19.78
C GLY A 792 23.02 42.60 21.26
N ASN A 793 23.19 43.58 22.16
CA ASN A 793 23.27 43.40 23.61
C ASN A 793 22.38 44.43 24.32
N PHE A 794 21.91 44.11 25.53
CA PHE A 794 21.03 44.94 26.32
C PHE A 794 21.37 44.92 27.82
N ARG A 795 20.85 45.93 28.55
CA ARG A 795 21.12 46.10 29.99
C ARG A 795 19.85 46.49 30.78
N PRO A 796 19.12 45.51 31.33
CA PRO A 796 17.81 45.75 31.95
C PRO A 796 17.89 46.34 33.37
N SER A 797 19.05 46.19 34.03
CA SER A 797 19.30 46.65 35.41
C SER A 797 19.34 48.18 35.52
N GLY A 798 19.59 48.90 34.41
CA GLY A 798 19.85 50.34 34.40
C GLY A 798 21.17 50.75 35.08
N ASN A 799 21.86 49.83 35.75
CA ASN A 799 23.16 50.03 36.38
C ASN A 799 24.30 49.85 35.37
N TYR A 800 25.17 50.86 35.26
CA TYR A 800 26.24 50.86 34.26
C TYR A 800 27.39 49.90 34.58
N SER A 801 27.56 49.45 35.83
CA SER A 801 28.60 48.47 36.17
C SER A 801 28.31 47.04 35.73
N ASP A 802 27.07 46.78 35.34
CA ASP A 802 26.66 45.47 34.86
C ASP A 802 27.12 45.27 33.42
N LYS A 803 27.76 44.13 33.18
CA LYS A 803 28.07 43.68 31.81
C LYS A 803 26.81 43.71 30.96
N CYS A 804 26.93 44.20 29.73
CA CYS A 804 25.86 44.07 28.76
C CYS A 804 25.61 42.58 28.52
N ARG A 805 24.33 42.22 28.51
CA ARG A 805 23.93 40.86 28.21
C ARG A 805 23.65 40.78 26.72
N PRO A 806 24.12 39.74 26.03
CA PRO A 806 23.69 39.50 24.66
C PRO A 806 22.16 39.41 24.63
N CYS A 807 21.56 39.93 23.56
CA CYS A 807 20.17 39.67 23.24
C CYS A 807 20.03 38.17 23.08
N GLU A 808 19.43 37.50 24.07
CA GLU A 808 19.32 36.06 24.06
C GLU A 808 18.24 35.64 23.06
N CYS A 809 17.11 36.38 22.98
CA CYS A 809 15.98 36.12 22.06
C CYS A 809 15.60 34.63 21.97
N HIS A 810 15.86 33.86 23.03
CA HIS A 810 15.85 32.40 23.09
C HIS A 810 16.52 31.67 21.90
N GLY A 811 17.56 32.27 21.30
CA GLY A 811 18.29 31.72 20.16
C GLY A 811 17.62 31.94 18.79
N HIS A 812 16.55 32.72 18.73
CA HIS A 812 15.75 32.95 17.51
C HIS A 812 15.89 34.37 16.94
N GLY A 813 16.79 35.17 17.50
CA GLY A 813 17.09 36.52 17.03
C GLY A 813 18.44 36.97 17.56
N ASP A 814 19.03 37.97 16.90
CA ASP A 814 20.33 38.55 17.21
C ASP A 814 20.24 40.03 17.61
N ARG A 815 19.04 40.63 17.52
CA ARG A 815 18.81 42.04 17.79
C ARG A 815 17.61 42.23 18.69
N CYS A 816 17.78 43.08 19.70
CA CYS A 816 16.75 43.50 20.63
C CYS A 816 17.00 44.95 21.06
N ASP A 817 16.04 45.55 21.75
CA ASP A 817 16.16 46.90 22.31
C ASP A 817 17.28 46.96 23.38
N GLN A 818 18.20 47.92 23.26
CA GLN A 818 19.42 48.00 24.06
C GLN A 818 19.17 48.30 25.56
N LYS A 819 18.01 48.86 25.92
CA LYS A 819 17.70 49.26 27.31
C LYS A 819 16.77 48.26 27.98
N THR A 820 15.70 47.91 27.30
CA THR A 820 14.66 47.03 27.84
C THR A 820 14.95 45.56 27.60
N GLY A 821 15.70 45.23 26.54
CA GLY A 821 15.75 43.86 26.04
C GLY A 821 14.37 43.42 25.58
N GLU A 822 13.62 44.26 24.90
CA GLU A 822 12.34 43.88 24.27
C GLU A 822 12.46 43.97 22.74
N GLN A 823 11.39 43.62 22.02
CA GLN A 823 11.32 43.73 20.55
C GLN A 823 12.43 42.96 19.80
N CYS A 824 12.61 41.68 20.13
CA CYS A 824 13.51 40.82 19.37
C CYS A 824 13.04 40.62 17.92
N ASN A 825 13.99 40.51 16.99
CA ASN A 825 13.75 40.17 15.59
C ASN A 825 13.49 38.67 15.36
N CYS A 826 12.49 38.12 16.06
CA CYS A 826 12.19 36.68 16.12
C CYS A 826 12.04 36.02 14.72
N GLN A 827 12.94 35.06 14.44
CA GLN A 827 12.97 34.18 13.28
C GLN A 827 12.40 32.79 13.65
N ASN A 828 12.47 31.81 12.73
CA ASN A 828 12.10 30.41 12.98
C ASN A 828 10.67 30.18 13.53
N ASN A 829 9.71 30.99 13.08
CA ASN A 829 8.29 30.91 13.46
C ASN A 829 8.01 31.15 14.95
N THR A 830 8.86 31.93 15.61
CA THR A 830 8.66 32.40 16.99
C THR A 830 8.08 33.83 17.00
N GLU A 831 7.44 34.18 18.11
CA GLU A 831 6.90 35.49 18.43
C GLU A 831 7.10 35.80 19.93
N SER A 832 7.15 37.09 20.26
CA SER A 832 7.27 37.53 21.65
C SER A 832 5.87 37.72 22.24
N GLU A 833 5.64 37.25 23.46
CA GLU A 833 4.37 37.51 24.16
C GLU A 833 4.24 38.99 24.55
N PRO A 834 3.03 39.59 24.42
CA PRO A 834 2.81 40.96 24.84
C PRO A 834 2.86 41.05 26.38
N CYS A 835 3.88 41.71 26.90
CA CYS A 835 4.02 41.93 28.34
C CYS A 835 2.95 42.92 28.83
N SER A 836 1.85 42.42 29.40
CA SER A 836 0.83 43.27 30.04
C SER A 836 1.24 43.60 31.46
N SER A 837 1.63 44.85 31.69
CA SER A 837 2.06 45.39 32.99
C SER A 837 0.99 45.38 34.09
N ASN A 838 -0.23 44.88 33.84
CA ASN A 838 -1.39 44.96 34.74
C ASN A 838 -2.13 43.63 35.00
N GLY A 839 -1.54 42.46 34.71
CA GLY A 839 -2.13 41.14 35.00
C GLY A 839 -1.48 40.41 36.19
N LYS A 840 -2.26 39.68 36.99
CA LYS A 840 -1.95 39.11 38.33
C LYS A 840 -0.78 38.08 38.46
N ASN A 841 0.22 38.07 37.58
CA ASN A 841 1.43 37.23 37.73
C ASN A 841 2.72 38.05 37.49
N ALA A 842 3.09 38.87 38.46
CA ALA A 842 4.30 39.71 38.42
C ALA A 842 5.53 38.99 39.00
N ALA A 843 6.05 37.97 38.30
CA ALA A 843 7.24 37.23 38.76
C ALA A 843 8.37 37.09 37.72
N GLN A 844 8.19 37.47 36.45
CA GLN A 844 9.24 37.37 35.42
C GLN A 844 9.44 38.69 34.64
N PRO A 845 10.66 39.24 34.53
CA PRO A 845 10.97 40.40 33.66
C PRO A 845 10.72 40.15 32.16
N CYS A 846 10.28 41.18 31.45
CA CYS A 846 9.64 41.11 30.12
C CYS A 846 10.53 40.72 28.91
N TRP A 847 11.73 41.25 28.69
CA TRP A 847 12.90 40.53 29.15
C TRP A 847 13.03 39.08 28.66
N MET A 848 12.63 38.17 29.55
CA MET A 848 12.70 36.72 29.35
C MET A 848 11.57 36.17 28.46
N LEU A 849 10.65 37.02 28.01
CA LEU A 849 9.54 36.65 27.12
C LEU A 849 9.86 36.90 25.63
N GLN A 850 11.06 37.39 25.31
CA GLN A 850 11.56 37.57 23.95
C GLN A 850 11.52 36.26 23.14
N CYS A 851 10.76 36.21 22.04
CA CYS A 851 10.62 35.01 21.18
C CYS A 851 10.18 33.73 21.92
N SER A 852 9.48 33.88 23.04
CA SER A 852 9.12 32.78 23.93
C SER A 852 7.87 31.98 23.54
N LYS A 853 7.16 32.41 22.48
CA LYS A 853 5.93 31.78 21.99
C LYS A 853 6.05 31.41 20.51
N CYS A 854 5.39 30.34 20.09
CA CYS A 854 5.30 29.95 18.67
C CYS A 854 4.16 30.70 17.96
N ARG A 855 4.34 31.02 16.68
CA ARG A 855 3.28 31.57 15.83
C ARG A 855 2.12 30.59 15.65
N ASP A 856 0.95 31.12 15.31
CA ASP A 856 -0.26 30.32 15.07
C ASP A 856 -0.02 29.17 14.07
N GLY A 857 -0.44 27.95 14.44
CA GLY A 857 -0.22 26.72 13.65
C GLY A 857 1.09 25.97 13.95
N TYR A 858 1.95 26.53 14.81
CA TYR A 858 3.18 25.90 15.30
C TYR A 858 3.08 25.59 16.79
N ILE A 859 3.70 24.49 17.20
CA ILE A 859 3.65 23.98 18.58
C ILE A 859 5.09 23.72 19.05
N GLY A 860 5.39 24.11 20.28
CA GLY A 860 6.68 23.88 20.91
C GLY A 860 6.92 24.91 22.02
N SER A 861 8.04 24.74 22.71
CA SER A 861 8.48 25.64 23.78
C SER A 861 9.77 26.35 23.32
N PRO A 862 9.71 27.50 22.63
CA PRO A 862 10.88 28.10 21.99
C PRO A 862 11.77 28.87 22.96
N LYS A 863 12.20 28.21 24.04
CA LYS A 863 13.13 28.74 25.04
C LYS A 863 14.47 28.02 24.89
N ASP A 864 15.58 28.70 25.14
CA ASP A 864 16.94 28.13 25.08
C ASP A 864 17.30 27.43 23.74
N GLY A 865 16.94 28.02 22.61
CA GLY A 865 17.27 27.50 21.26
C GLY A 865 16.41 26.33 20.79
N GLN A 866 15.37 25.96 21.54
CA GLN A 866 14.36 24.99 21.14
C GLN A 866 13.46 25.56 20.04
N GLN A 867 13.00 24.71 19.12
CA GLN A 867 12.37 25.16 17.88
C GLN A 867 10.84 25.02 17.92
N CYS A 868 10.15 25.80 17.10
CA CYS A 868 8.70 25.68 16.90
C CYS A 868 8.40 24.70 15.76
N TYR A 869 7.54 23.71 16.02
CA TYR A 869 7.25 22.63 15.08
C TYR A 869 5.91 22.82 14.38
N LYS A 870 5.88 22.65 13.07
CA LYS A 870 4.64 22.74 12.28
C LYS A 870 3.79 21.49 12.49
N GLN A 871 2.52 21.65 12.86
CA GLN A 871 1.64 20.50 13.09
C GLN A 871 1.22 19.82 11.79
N LEU A 872 1.48 18.52 11.67
CA LEU A 872 1.08 17.68 10.55
C LEU A 872 -0.17 16.86 10.93
N SER A 873 -1.27 17.07 10.20
CA SER A 873 -2.54 16.36 10.41
C SER A 873 -2.69 15.12 9.52
N SER A 874 -3.56 14.17 9.87
CA SER A 874 -3.74 12.92 9.10
C SER A 874 -4.15 13.22 7.65
N HIS A 875 -3.46 12.63 6.67
CA HIS A 875 -3.65 12.83 5.21
C HIS A 875 -3.09 14.14 4.62
N MET A 876 -2.44 14.99 5.41
CA MET A 876 -1.76 16.18 4.89
C MET A 876 -0.39 15.82 4.30
N ARG A 877 -0.04 16.39 3.14
CA ARG A 877 1.25 16.21 2.46
C ARG A 877 2.00 17.53 2.43
N LEU A 878 3.22 17.56 2.94
CA LEU A 878 4.08 18.74 2.91
C LEU A 878 5.28 18.48 2.01
N CYS A 879 5.57 19.41 1.09
CA CYS A 879 6.83 19.44 0.37
C CYS A 879 7.95 19.96 1.30
N PHE A 880 9.23 19.78 0.93
CA PHE A 880 10.39 20.37 1.62
C PHE A 880 10.46 21.91 1.45
N ASP A 881 9.34 22.61 1.62
CA ASP A 881 9.21 24.07 1.63
C ASP A 881 8.71 24.49 3.01
N ALA A 882 9.53 25.26 3.74
CA ALA A 882 9.24 25.68 5.10
C ALA A 882 8.08 26.70 5.21
N LYS A 883 7.49 27.19 4.10
CA LYS A 883 6.58 28.36 4.11
C LYS A 883 5.17 28.15 3.50
N GLN A 884 4.83 27.05 2.81
CA GLN A 884 3.49 26.86 2.20
C GLN A 884 2.84 25.49 2.51
N ASP A 885 1.50 25.46 2.46
CA ASP A 885 0.67 24.30 2.83
C ASP A 885 0.34 23.34 1.67
N ASP A 886 0.57 23.73 0.41
CA ASP A 886 0.29 22.91 -0.78
C ASP A 886 1.50 22.81 -1.72
N CYS A 887 1.81 21.58 -2.14
CA CYS A 887 2.84 21.28 -3.14
C CYS A 887 2.45 21.83 -4.52
N LYS A 888 2.83 23.07 -4.84
CA LYS A 888 2.71 23.62 -6.20
C LYS A 888 3.69 22.93 -7.16
N ILE A 889 3.44 23.08 -8.46
CA ILE A 889 4.14 22.45 -9.60
C ILE A 889 5.68 22.68 -9.61
N LYS A 890 6.20 23.61 -8.79
CA LYS A 890 7.64 23.83 -8.55
C LYS A 890 7.93 24.10 -7.05
N PRO A 891 8.14 23.07 -6.22
CA PRO A 891 8.45 23.25 -4.81
C PRO A 891 9.86 23.87 -4.61
N LYS A 892 10.02 24.73 -3.60
CA LYS A 892 11.33 25.29 -3.23
C LYS A 892 12.16 24.19 -2.53
N PRO A 893 13.46 24.03 -2.85
CA PRO A 893 14.30 23.05 -2.17
C PRO A 893 14.72 23.48 -0.77
N LEU A 894 15.12 22.49 0.03
CA LEU A 894 15.87 22.68 1.27
C LEU A 894 17.37 22.75 0.92
N ASN A 895 18.02 23.89 1.17
CA ASN A 895 19.45 24.07 0.90
C ASN A 895 20.31 23.53 2.07
N PRO A 896 21.60 23.24 1.86
CA PRO A 896 22.47 22.69 2.91
C PRO A 896 22.54 23.64 4.11
N GLY A 897 22.29 23.11 5.30
CA GLY A 897 22.19 23.90 6.53
C GLY A 897 20.81 24.53 6.81
N GLU A 898 19.84 24.46 5.88
CA GLU A 898 18.44 24.74 6.17
C GLU A 898 17.76 23.51 6.79
N MET A 899 16.81 23.76 7.70
CA MET A 899 16.11 22.72 8.46
C MET A 899 14.60 22.91 8.47
N MET A 900 13.88 21.79 8.55
CA MET A 900 12.42 21.76 8.65
C MET A 900 11.97 21.06 9.94
N PHE A 901 11.10 21.72 10.72
CA PHE A 901 10.60 21.23 12.02
C PHE A 901 9.11 20.87 11.92
N LEU A 902 8.78 19.61 12.20
CA LEU A 902 7.44 19.04 12.08
C LEU A 902 7.01 18.37 13.39
N VAL A 903 5.74 18.45 13.76
CA VAL A 903 5.18 17.70 14.87
C VAL A 903 3.94 16.94 14.44
N ILE A 904 3.86 15.69 14.86
CA ILE A 904 2.73 14.82 14.59
C ILE A 904 1.95 14.66 15.88
N GLN A 905 0.67 15.04 15.81
CA GLN A 905 -0.29 14.79 16.87
C GLN A 905 -1.25 13.68 16.39
N PRO A 906 -1.26 12.52 17.05
CA PRO A 906 -2.17 11.43 16.73
C PRO A 906 -3.63 11.91 16.87
N ARG A 907 -4.49 11.55 15.91
CA ARG A 907 -5.94 11.82 15.99
C ARG A 907 -6.73 10.61 16.48
N PHE A 908 -6.27 9.42 16.09
CA PHE A 908 -6.86 8.15 16.50
C PHE A 908 -5.93 7.44 17.49
N LEU A 909 -6.50 6.88 18.55
CA LEU A 909 -5.76 6.41 19.73
C LEU A 909 -5.50 4.90 19.70
N ASN A 910 -6.06 4.22 18.69
CA ASN A 910 -6.23 2.76 18.66
C ASN A 910 -5.44 2.12 17.50
N VAL A 911 -4.62 2.91 16.79
CA VAL A 911 -4.05 2.54 15.50
C VAL A 911 -2.63 3.03 15.34
N ASN A 912 -1.78 2.20 14.74
CA ASN A 912 -0.38 2.52 14.49
C ASN A 912 -0.25 3.76 13.59
N ILE A 913 0.77 4.53 13.87
CA ILE A 913 1.14 5.73 13.12
C ILE A 913 2.25 5.37 12.14
N ARG A 914 2.17 5.92 10.92
CA ARG A 914 3.27 5.86 9.95
C ARG A 914 3.63 7.26 9.47
N VAL A 915 4.92 7.57 9.48
CA VAL A 915 5.50 8.80 8.93
C VAL A 915 6.36 8.42 7.74
N ILE A 916 6.10 9.03 6.59
CA ILE A 916 6.80 8.72 5.34
C ILE A 916 7.47 10.00 4.84
N ILE A 917 8.77 9.93 4.61
CA ILE A 917 9.61 11.01 4.08
C ILE A 917 10.22 10.50 2.78
N ASP A 918 9.89 11.12 1.65
CA ASP A 918 10.41 10.79 0.33
C ASP A 918 11.35 11.89 -0.13
N VAL A 919 12.63 11.57 -0.30
CA VAL A 919 13.62 12.43 -0.94
C VAL A 919 13.66 12.08 -2.43
N THR A 920 13.45 13.08 -3.29
CA THR A 920 13.52 12.92 -4.76
C THR A 920 14.87 13.33 -5.32
N GLN A 921 15.59 14.22 -4.63
CA GLN A 921 16.91 14.72 -5.00
C GLN A 921 17.60 15.26 -3.74
N GLY A 922 18.93 15.11 -3.65
CA GLY A 922 19.72 15.53 -2.48
C GLY A 922 19.80 14.48 -1.36
N GLU A 923 20.35 14.88 -0.22
CA GLU A 923 20.61 14.01 0.92
C GLU A 923 20.19 14.69 2.23
N LEU A 924 19.51 13.95 3.11
CA LEU A 924 18.98 14.47 4.37
C LEU A 924 19.42 13.66 5.60
N ASN A 925 19.58 14.34 6.72
CA ASN A 925 19.49 13.73 8.04
C ASN A 925 18.08 13.95 8.62
N VAL A 926 17.51 12.91 9.24
CA VAL A 926 16.18 12.95 9.85
C VAL A 926 16.30 12.68 11.34
N PHE A 927 15.73 13.54 12.17
CA PHE A 927 15.72 13.38 13.62
C PHE A 927 14.29 13.27 14.11
N MET A 928 14.01 12.48 15.15
CA MET A 928 12.69 12.39 15.75
C MET A 928 12.76 12.20 17.27
N SER A 929 11.95 12.92 18.03
CA SER A 929 11.80 12.76 19.49
C SER A 929 10.34 12.82 19.93
N THR A 930 10.04 12.41 21.15
CA THR A 930 8.73 12.67 21.80
C THR A 930 8.70 13.90 22.69
N ALA A 931 9.86 14.50 22.94
CA ALA A 931 9.96 15.73 23.71
C ALA A 931 10.37 16.89 22.79
N ASP A 932 9.75 18.05 22.99
CA ASP A 932 10.01 19.28 22.24
C ASP A 932 11.36 19.91 22.60
N ASN A 933 11.86 19.63 23.81
CA ASN A 933 13.14 20.14 24.31
C ASN A 933 14.37 19.31 23.91
N THR A 934 14.21 18.26 23.09
CA THR A 934 15.32 17.36 22.73
C THR A 934 16.33 18.01 21.78
N PHE A 935 15.86 18.80 20.82
CA PHE A 935 16.69 19.33 19.74
C PHE A 935 16.94 20.83 19.91
N LYS A 936 18.21 21.23 19.96
CA LYS A 936 18.66 22.62 19.97
C LYS A 936 19.45 22.91 18.71
N VAL A 937 19.11 23.97 18.00
CA VAL A 937 19.84 24.37 16.79
C VAL A 937 21.00 25.26 17.19
N ARG A 938 22.22 24.97 16.72
CA ARG A 938 23.40 25.79 16.94
C ARG A 938 24.09 26.09 15.61
N LEU A 939 24.58 27.31 15.45
CA LEU A 939 25.41 27.65 14.31
C LEU A 939 26.81 27.04 14.52
N ASN A 940 27.26 26.23 13.58
CA ASN A 940 28.60 25.66 13.61
C ASN A 940 29.61 26.70 13.12
N ASN A 941 30.45 27.22 14.01
CA ASN A 941 31.42 28.29 13.72
C ASN A 941 32.48 27.89 12.66
N SER A 942 32.69 26.59 12.44
CA SER A 942 33.67 26.05 11.48
C SER A 942 33.11 25.94 10.05
N THR A 943 31.82 25.63 9.91
CA THR A 943 31.17 25.41 8.60
C THR A 943 30.22 26.53 8.20
N GLY A 944 29.85 27.41 9.13
CA GLY A 944 28.87 28.48 8.93
C GLY A 944 27.43 27.99 8.74
N MET A 945 27.17 26.69 8.94
CA MET A 945 25.85 26.07 8.77
C MET A 945 25.20 25.75 10.12
N ASN A 946 23.87 25.67 10.14
CA ASN A 946 23.13 25.28 11.33
C ASN A 946 23.19 23.77 11.55
N ASP A 947 23.62 23.37 12.74
CA ASP A 947 23.71 21.98 13.17
C ASP A 947 22.75 21.68 14.33
N ILE A 948 22.36 20.41 14.46
CA ILE A 948 21.44 19.96 15.49
C ILE A 948 22.25 19.41 16.65
N ASP A 949 22.12 20.09 17.78
CA ASP A 949 22.68 19.66 19.05
C ASP A 949 21.61 19.01 19.93
N PHE A 950 21.98 17.97 20.65
CA PHE A 950 21.13 17.39 21.68
C PHE A 950 21.30 18.19 22.98
N ASP A 951 20.20 18.43 23.70
CA ASP A 951 20.27 19.10 25.00
C ASP A 951 21.19 18.32 25.97
N MET A 952 21.86 19.01 26.91
CA MET A 952 22.88 18.40 27.79
C MET A 952 22.35 17.23 28.60
N GLN A 953 21.07 17.30 29.00
CA GLN A 953 20.33 16.22 29.64
C GLN A 953 20.24 14.94 28.80
N TYR A 954 20.55 14.99 27.50
CA TYR A 954 20.62 13.85 26.58
C TYR A 954 22.05 13.59 26.05
N LYS A 955 23.04 14.48 26.29
CA LYS A 955 24.45 14.34 25.86
C LYS A 955 25.35 13.57 26.80
N GLN A 956 25.05 13.55 28.10
CA GLN A 956 25.96 13.03 29.14
C GLN A 956 26.19 11.50 29.08
N TRP A 957 25.56 10.80 28.14
CA TRP A 957 25.60 9.35 27.98
C TRP A 957 26.59 8.82 26.92
N GLU A 958 27.39 9.66 26.26
CA GLU A 958 28.36 9.20 25.24
C GLU A 958 29.64 8.55 25.82
N ASN A 959 30.02 8.78 27.09
CA ASN A 959 31.33 8.36 27.62
C ASN A 959 31.33 7.26 28.70
N THR A 960 30.20 6.59 28.94
CA THR A 960 30.15 5.42 29.84
C THR A 960 29.41 4.27 29.19
N SER A 961 30.10 3.13 29.08
CA SER A 961 29.71 1.86 28.47
C SER A 961 28.59 1.08 29.21
N ARG A 962 27.68 1.80 29.89
CA ARG A 962 26.44 1.30 30.52
C ARG A 962 25.37 2.38 30.54
N ASN A 963 24.56 2.46 29.48
CA ASN A 963 23.09 2.54 29.53
C ASN A 963 22.51 2.93 28.17
N GLU A 964 21.76 1.99 27.60
CA GLU A 964 20.93 2.13 26.41
C GLU A 964 19.75 3.09 26.64
N HIS A 965 19.98 4.39 26.68
CA HIS A 965 18.87 5.33 26.81
C HIS A 965 18.85 6.37 25.67
N TYR A 966 17.95 6.05 24.73
CA TYR A 966 17.14 6.92 23.89
C TYR A 966 17.63 7.30 22.49
N ILE A 967 18.94 7.33 22.18
CA ILE A 967 19.40 7.74 20.83
C ILE A 967 19.55 6.54 19.87
N PHE A 968 18.63 6.42 18.90
CA PHE A 968 18.71 5.45 17.81
C PHE A 968 19.39 6.09 16.61
N GLU A 969 20.63 5.73 16.33
CA GLU A 969 21.32 6.19 15.14
C GLU A 969 21.27 5.13 14.02
N LYS A 970 20.84 5.54 12.82
CA LYS A 970 20.66 4.66 11.67
C LYS A 970 21.15 5.36 10.41
N GLU A 971 22.07 4.78 9.67
CA GLU A 971 22.32 5.24 8.29
C GLU A 971 21.23 4.71 7.35
N ALA A 972 20.70 5.60 6.53
CA ALA A 972 19.77 5.26 5.47
C ALA A 972 20.53 4.51 4.38
N THR A 973 20.03 3.32 4.02
CA THR A 973 20.70 2.43 3.07
C THR A 973 19.72 1.99 1.99
N GLY A 974 20.11 2.19 0.73
CA GLY A 974 19.30 1.84 -0.44
C GLY A 974 18.05 2.69 -0.64
N LEU A 975 17.17 2.25 -1.55
CA LEU A 975 16.02 3.00 -2.05
C LEU A 975 14.89 3.22 -1.02
N ARG A 976 14.83 2.42 0.07
CA ARG A 976 13.81 2.52 1.13
C ARG A 976 14.37 2.09 2.47
N THR A 977 14.35 2.98 3.45
CA THR A 977 14.72 2.71 4.84
C THR A 977 13.44 2.61 5.69
N TYR A 978 13.24 1.51 6.41
CA TYR A 978 12.12 1.34 7.34
C TYR A 978 12.65 1.35 8.77
N ILE A 979 12.00 2.11 9.65
CA ILE A 979 12.36 2.22 11.05
C ILE A 979 11.09 2.09 11.89
N THR A 980 10.91 0.94 12.52
CA THR A 980 9.87 0.80 13.54
C THR A 980 10.44 1.25 14.87
N VAL A 981 9.74 2.14 15.54
CA VAL A 981 10.20 2.74 16.78
C VAL A 981 9.29 2.23 17.89
N GLU A 982 9.78 1.24 18.62
CA GLU A 982 9.00 0.47 19.60
C GLU A 982 9.27 0.92 21.04
N LYS A 983 10.36 1.65 21.31
CA LYS A 983 10.64 2.17 22.65
C LYS A 983 9.79 3.43 22.92
N PRO A 984 9.12 3.56 24.08
CA PRO A 984 8.44 4.80 24.48
C PRO A 984 9.49 5.88 24.73
N LYS A 985 9.24 7.08 24.19
CA LYS A 985 10.17 8.23 24.18
C LYS A 985 11.47 8.10 23.34
N PRO A 986 11.41 7.72 22.07
CA PRO A 986 12.59 7.59 21.22
C PRO A 986 13.27 8.94 20.94
N ILE A 987 14.59 8.93 20.71
CA ILE A 987 15.36 9.97 20.02
C ILE A 987 16.01 9.30 18.81
N LEU A 988 15.38 9.35 17.64
CA LEU A 988 15.89 8.75 16.42
C LEU A 988 16.75 9.76 15.64
N ARG A 989 17.91 9.35 15.15
CA ARG A 989 18.76 10.04 14.17
C ARG A 989 18.98 9.13 12.98
N VAL A 990 18.51 9.52 11.81
CA VAL A 990 18.73 8.84 10.55
C VAL A 990 19.70 9.67 9.72
N LYS A 991 20.85 9.10 9.34
CA LYS A 991 21.87 9.78 8.54
C LYS A 991 21.81 9.39 7.07
N GLY A 992 22.06 10.34 6.17
CA GLY A 992 22.31 10.07 4.75
C GLY A 992 21.13 9.55 3.93
N LEU A 993 19.92 10.04 4.22
CA LEU A 993 18.69 9.67 3.50
C LEU A 993 18.66 10.29 2.09
N LYS A 994 18.75 9.44 1.06
CA LYS A 994 18.69 9.84 -0.36
C LYS A 994 17.38 9.51 -1.08
N ASP A 995 16.62 8.54 -0.57
CA ASP A 995 15.36 8.07 -1.15
C ASP A 995 14.23 8.12 -0.10
N ARG A 996 13.53 7.01 0.17
CA ARG A 996 12.36 6.96 1.06
C ARG A 996 12.70 6.47 2.47
N LEU A 997 12.22 7.15 3.50
CA LEU A 997 12.21 6.73 4.90
C LEU A 997 10.78 6.52 5.38
N VAL A 998 10.51 5.37 6.01
CA VAL A 998 9.21 5.06 6.63
C VAL A 998 9.42 4.78 8.10
N ILE A 999 8.94 5.67 8.96
CA ILE A 999 8.96 5.54 10.42
C ILE A 999 7.61 4.97 10.87
N ILE A 1000 7.61 3.85 11.57
CA ILE A 1000 6.40 3.20 12.09
C ILE A 1000 6.39 3.34 13.60
N LEU A 1001 5.30 3.88 14.16
CA LEU A 1001 5.09 4.13 15.57
C LEU A 1001 3.88 3.30 16.04
N PRO A 1002 4.09 2.12 16.64
CA PRO A 1002 3.00 1.23 17.04
C PRO A 1002 2.20 1.79 18.22
N GLN A 1003 0.87 1.74 18.14
CA GLN A 1003 -0.04 2.20 19.20
C GLN A 1003 0.12 1.38 20.49
N GLU A 1004 0.48 0.10 20.37
CA GLU A 1004 0.72 -0.78 21.51
C GLU A 1004 1.88 -0.32 22.41
N HIS A 1005 2.80 0.46 21.85
CA HIS A 1005 4.06 0.86 22.50
C HIS A 1005 4.13 2.35 22.86
N HIS A 1006 3.23 3.15 22.31
CA HIS A 1006 3.17 4.60 22.52
C HIS A 1006 1.79 5.01 22.99
N ASN A 1007 1.70 5.76 24.08
CA ASN A 1007 0.43 6.33 24.54
C ASN A 1007 0.00 7.47 23.59
N LEU A 1008 -0.74 7.14 22.54
CA LEU A 1008 -1.13 8.08 21.49
C LEU A 1008 -2.11 9.18 21.94
N GLU A 1009 -2.68 9.09 23.15
CA GLU A 1009 -3.57 10.13 23.69
C GLU A 1009 -2.81 11.41 24.06
N GLN A 1010 -1.59 11.25 24.57
CA GLN A 1010 -0.78 12.33 25.13
C GLN A 1010 0.55 12.52 24.40
N THR A 1011 1.04 11.50 23.70
CA THR A 1011 2.36 11.53 23.07
C THR A 1011 2.32 12.27 21.73
N ARG A 1012 3.20 13.25 21.57
CA ARG A 1012 3.48 13.93 20.31
C ARG A 1012 4.83 13.48 19.79
N PHE A 1013 5.01 13.48 18.47
CA PHE A 1013 6.28 13.12 17.84
C PHE A 1013 6.83 14.31 17.07
N TYR A 1014 7.95 14.85 17.54
CA TYR A 1014 8.67 15.97 16.97
C TYR A 1014 9.73 15.46 16.00
N ILE A 1015 9.77 15.98 14.78
CA ILE A 1015 10.61 15.51 13.68
C ILE A 1015 11.38 16.71 13.08
N VAL A 1016 12.66 16.51 12.79
CA VAL A 1016 13.53 17.50 12.14
C VAL A 1016 14.15 16.91 10.88
N LEU A 1017 14.13 17.66 9.78
CA LEU A 1017 14.85 17.33 8.56
C LEU A 1017 15.98 18.34 8.34
N GLN A 1018 17.20 17.86 8.10
CA GLN A 1018 18.39 18.68 7.85
C GLN A 1018 19.00 18.27 6.50
N ALA A 1019 19.16 19.22 5.57
CA ALA A 1019 19.82 18.94 4.30
C ALA A 1019 21.35 18.94 4.46
N LEU A 1020 22.00 17.91 3.90
CA LEU A 1020 23.44 17.74 3.88
C LEU A 1020 24.05 18.27 2.58
N GLU A 1021 25.31 18.71 2.65
CA GLU A 1021 26.11 19.06 1.46
C GLU A 1021 26.74 17.77 0.90
N PRO A 1022 26.37 17.31 -0.31
CA PRO A 1022 26.89 16.06 -0.85
C PRO A 1022 28.34 16.20 -1.31
N GLU A 1023 29.11 15.12 -1.22
CA GLU A 1023 30.53 15.10 -1.64
C GLU A 1023 30.73 15.39 -3.15
N ASP A 1024 29.71 15.16 -3.98
CA ASP A 1024 29.72 15.44 -5.41
C ASP A 1024 29.19 16.86 -5.73
N LYS A 1025 30.09 17.73 -6.23
CA LYS A 1025 29.92 19.19 -6.43
C LYS A 1025 28.76 19.66 -7.35
N LYS A 1026 27.86 18.80 -7.84
CA LYS A 1026 26.84 19.15 -8.85
C LYS A 1026 25.43 19.41 -8.33
N GLU A 1027 25.02 18.89 -7.17
CA GLU A 1027 23.64 19.02 -6.68
C GLU A 1027 23.60 19.47 -5.22
N LYS A 1028 23.39 20.77 -4.97
CA LYS A 1028 23.45 21.32 -3.61
C LYS A 1028 22.14 21.26 -2.83
N ALA A 1029 20.99 20.98 -3.44
CA ALA A 1029 19.68 21.21 -2.81
C ALA A 1029 18.84 19.92 -2.70
N ALA A 1030 18.12 19.76 -1.58
CA ALA A 1030 17.25 18.61 -1.32
C ALA A 1030 15.78 18.89 -1.67
N TYR A 1031 15.15 17.97 -2.39
CA TYR A 1031 13.74 18.02 -2.79
C TYR A 1031 13.01 16.76 -2.31
N GLY A 1032 11.73 16.88 -1.96
CA GLY A 1032 10.95 15.76 -1.48
C GLY A 1032 9.66 16.13 -0.75
N ILE A 1033 9.01 15.12 -0.18
CA ILE A 1033 7.71 15.24 0.50
C ILE A 1033 7.69 14.46 1.83
N VAL A 1034 6.91 14.95 2.79
CA VAL A 1034 6.61 14.29 4.07
C VAL A 1034 5.10 14.13 4.22
N PHE A 1035 4.65 12.97 4.67
CA PHE A 1035 3.24 12.76 5.01
C PHE A 1035 3.04 11.71 6.12
N PHE A 1036 1.91 11.83 6.83
CA PHE A 1036 1.56 11.03 8.00
C PHE A 1036 0.22 10.31 7.81
N GLN A 1037 0.16 9.04 8.22
CA GLN A 1037 -0.99 8.14 8.04
C GLN A 1037 -1.34 7.39 9.34
N GLN A 1038 -2.65 7.26 9.62
CA GLN A 1038 -3.24 6.44 10.70
C GLN A 1038 -4.41 5.61 10.14
N ASP A 1039 -4.29 4.29 10.16
CA ASP A 1039 -5.28 3.39 9.57
C ASP A 1039 -6.37 3.01 10.60
N GLN A 1040 -7.59 3.56 10.47
CA GLN A 1040 -8.69 3.43 11.45
C GLN A 1040 -9.17 1.97 11.67
N LEU A 1041 -9.30 1.51 12.93
CA LEU A 1041 -9.85 0.20 13.32
C LEU A 1041 -11.26 0.33 13.92
N HIS A 1042 -12.19 -0.42 13.30
CA HIS A 1042 -13.51 -0.90 13.69
C HIS A 1042 -14.38 -0.18 14.76
N ILE A 1043 -15.63 -0.02 14.35
CA ILE A 1043 -16.80 0.58 14.99
C ILE A 1043 -17.13 -0.02 16.39
N ASP A 1044 -17.42 0.85 17.37
CA ASP A 1044 -18.01 0.49 18.68
C ASP A 1044 -19.37 -0.15 18.47
N LEU A 1045 -19.47 -1.46 18.77
CA LEU A 1045 -20.66 -2.25 18.51
C LEU A 1045 -21.91 -1.73 19.23
N PHE A 1046 -21.78 -1.15 20.43
CA PHE A 1046 -22.94 -0.69 21.20
C PHE A 1046 -23.47 0.65 20.67
N VAL A 1047 -22.55 1.58 20.38
CA VAL A 1047 -22.91 2.86 19.73
C VAL A 1047 -23.40 2.61 18.31
N PHE A 1048 -22.80 1.66 17.61
CA PHE A 1048 -23.26 1.24 16.29
C PHE A 1048 -24.64 0.63 16.35
N PHE A 1049 -24.91 -0.34 17.21
CA PHE A 1049 -26.23 -0.94 17.26
C PHE A 1049 -27.29 0.07 17.70
N SER A 1050 -27.00 0.97 18.64
CA SER A 1050 -27.97 2.01 19.04
C SER A 1050 -28.28 3.02 17.92
N VAL A 1051 -27.25 3.53 17.22
CA VAL A 1051 -27.43 4.42 16.06
C VAL A 1051 -27.99 3.67 14.86
N PHE A 1052 -27.54 2.44 14.62
CA PHE A 1052 -28.01 1.56 13.56
C PHE A 1052 -29.48 1.24 13.75
N PHE A 1053 -29.94 0.82 14.93
CA PHE A 1053 -31.36 0.56 15.17
C PHE A 1053 -32.19 1.84 15.04
N SER A 1054 -31.69 2.97 15.54
CA SER A 1054 -32.39 4.27 15.40
C SER A 1054 -32.53 4.69 13.93
N CYS A 1055 -31.45 4.64 13.16
CA CYS A 1055 -31.43 4.92 11.73
C CYS A 1055 -32.18 3.85 10.92
N PHE A 1056 -32.18 2.60 11.36
CA PHE A 1056 -32.88 1.48 10.72
C PHE A 1056 -34.39 1.63 10.90
N PHE A 1057 -34.87 2.04 12.06
CA PHE A 1057 -36.29 2.34 12.25
C PHE A 1057 -36.72 3.60 11.48
N LEU A 1058 -35.87 4.63 11.43
CA LEU A 1058 -36.10 5.80 10.57
C LEU A 1058 -36.11 5.42 9.08
N PHE A 1059 -35.20 4.54 8.66
CA PHE A 1059 -35.14 4.02 7.29
C PHE A 1059 -36.35 3.16 6.98
N LEU A 1060 -36.79 2.27 7.87
CA LEU A 1060 -38.03 1.50 7.71
C LEU A 1060 -39.24 2.41 7.59
N ALA A 1061 -39.35 3.45 8.43
CA ALA A 1061 -40.40 4.45 8.32
C ALA A 1061 -40.33 5.19 6.98
N ALA A 1062 -39.14 5.62 6.56
CA ALA A 1062 -38.90 6.28 5.27
C ALA A 1062 -39.18 5.33 4.09
N CYS A 1063 -38.88 4.04 4.21
CA CYS A 1063 -39.17 3.00 3.23
C CYS A 1063 -40.67 2.71 3.15
N VAL A 1064 -41.40 2.74 4.27
CA VAL A 1064 -42.86 2.62 4.27
C VAL A 1064 -43.47 3.85 3.60
N VAL A 1065 -42.98 5.06 3.91
CA VAL A 1065 -43.41 6.30 3.25
C VAL A 1065 -43.06 6.29 1.76
N ALA A 1066 -41.85 5.87 1.39
CA ALA A 1066 -41.40 5.75 0.01
C ALA A 1066 -42.13 4.62 -0.73
N TRP A 1067 -42.47 3.52 -0.06
CA TRP A 1067 -43.29 2.44 -0.61
C TRP A 1067 -44.72 2.91 -0.82
N LYS A 1068 -45.30 3.68 0.11
CA LYS A 1068 -46.61 4.31 -0.07
C LYS A 1068 -46.58 5.37 -1.16
N ALA A 1069 -45.52 6.16 -1.26
CA ALA A 1069 -45.32 7.15 -2.32
C ALA A 1069 -45.11 6.47 -3.68
N LYS A 1070 -44.35 5.37 -3.73
CA LYS A 1070 -44.17 4.51 -4.90
C LYS A 1070 -45.48 3.84 -5.29
N GLN A 1071 -46.24 3.30 -4.33
CA GLN A 1071 -47.55 2.72 -4.57
C GLN A 1071 -48.52 3.77 -5.14
N ALA A 1072 -48.51 4.99 -4.59
CA ALA A 1072 -49.29 6.11 -5.12
C ALA A 1072 -48.81 6.57 -6.51
N ALA A 1073 -47.50 6.62 -6.75
CA ALA A 1073 -46.90 6.98 -8.02
C ALA A 1073 -47.14 5.91 -9.10
N ASP A 1074 -47.07 4.63 -8.75
CA ASP A 1074 -47.34 3.50 -9.62
C ASP A 1074 -48.83 3.42 -9.95
N VAL A 1075 -49.72 3.71 -9.00
CA VAL A 1075 -51.16 3.90 -9.28
C VAL A 1075 -51.40 5.10 -10.21
N ARG A 1076 -50.70 6.23 -10.02
CA ARG A 1076 -50.78 7.39 -10.93
C ARG A 1076 -50.21 7.09 -12.31
N ARG A 1077 -49.11 6.33 -12.40
CA ARG A 1077 -48.51 5.87 -13.67
C ARG A 1077 -49.38 4.85 -14.36
N ALA A 1078 -50.02 3.94 -13.64
CA ALA A 1078 -50.99 2.99 -14.18
C ALA A 1078 -52.20 3.75 -14.76
N ARG A 1079 -52.73 4.76 -14.05
CA ARG A 1079 -53.77 5.66 -14.59
C ARG A 1079 -53.30 6.42 -15.82
N ARG A 1080 -52.08 6.98 -15.82
CA ARG A 1080 -51.52 7.68 -16.99
C ARG A 1080 -51.26 6.74 -18.17
N ARG A 1081 -50.83 5.50 -17.93
CA ARG A 1081 -50.68 4.46 -18.95
C ARG A 1081 -52.03 4.07 -19.53
N GLN A 1082 -53.05 3.86 -18.70
CA GLN A 1082 -54.43 3.64 -19.16
C GLN A 1082 -54.95 4.82 -19.99
N VAL A 1083 -54.70 6.07 -19.58
CA VAL A 1083 -55.11 7.25 -20.36
C VAL A 1083 -54.33 7.38 -21.67
N ASN A 1084 -53.02 7.10 -21.67
CA ASN A 1084 -52.20 7.10 -22.89
C ASN A 1084 -52.56 5.95 -23.81
N GLU A 1085 -52.85 4.76 -23.29
CA GLU A 1085 -53.35 3.62 -24.05
C GLU A 1085 -54.75 3.91 -24.61
N MET A 1086 -55.65 4.51 -23.84
CA MET A 1086 -56.95 4.99 -24.33
C MET A 1086 -56.79 6.05 -25.43
N LEU A 1087 -55.88 7.01 -25.29
CA LEU A 1087 -55.56 7.99 -26.33
C LEU A 1087 -54.92 7.34 -27.56
N HIS A 1088 -54.11 6.30 -27.37
CA HIS A 1088 -53.47 5.55 -28.45
C HIS A 1088 -54.44 4.61 -29.16
N MET A 1089 -55.49 4.13 -28.47
CA MET A 1089 -56.62 3.40 -29.03
C MET A 1089 -57.58 4.35 -29.77
N ALA A 1090 -57.80 5.55 -29.25
CA ALA A 1090 -58.58 6.61 -29.91
C ALA A 1090 -57.92 7.18 -31.18
N LYS A 1091 -56.59 7.05 -31.32
CA LYS A 1091 -55.81 7.47 -32.49
C LYS A 1091 -55.69 6.40 -33.59
N ARG A 1092 -56.25 5.19 -33.40
CA ARG A 1092 -56.31 4.19 -34.49
C ARG A 1092 -57.52 4.50 -35.37
N PRO A 1093 -57.38 4.52 -36.72
CA PRO A 1093 -58.53 4.69 -37.58
C PRO A 1093 -59.42 3.44 -37.46
N PHE A 1094 -60.62 3.61 -36.90
CA PHE A 1094 -61.61 2.54 -36.92
C PHE A 1094 -62.10 2.34 -38.35
N ALA A 1095 -62.04 1.11 -38.85
CA ALA A 1095 -62.67 0.74 -40.11
C ALA A 1095 -64.19 0.97 -39.99
N ARG A 1096 -64.73 1.84 -40.84
CA ARG A 1096 -66.15 2.16 -40.90
C ARG A 1096 -66.81 1.21 -41.91
N VAL A 1097 -67.69 0.33 -41.43
CA VAL A 1097 -68.55 -0.47 -42.30
C VAL A 1097 -69.86 0.30 -42.51
N THR A 1098 -70.12 0.73 -43.74
CA THR A 1098 -71.37 1.38 -44.13
C THR A 1098 -72.36 0.29 -44.57
N LEU A 1099 -73.41 0.08 -43.79
CA LEU A 1099 -74.48 -0.88 -44.08
C LEU A 1099 -75.60 -0.15 -44.85
N ASN A 1100 -75.74 -0.46 -46.14
CA ASN A 1100 -76.81 0.07 -46.98
C ASN A 1100 -78.02 -0.89 -46.94
N LEU A 1101 -79.07 -0.51 -46.22
CA LEU A 1101 -80.31 -1.29 -46.10
C LEU A 1101 -81.31 -0.82 -47.17
N GLY A 1102 -81.29 -1.48 -48.33
CA GLY A 1102 -82.32 -1.38 -49.37
C GLY A 1102 -83.40 -2.47 -49.20
N PRO A 1103 -84.69 -2.19 -49.50
CA PRO A 1103 -85.80 -2.97 -48.94
C PRO A 1103 -86.38 -4.02 -49.89
N ARG A 1104 -86.89 -5.11 -49.30
CA ARG A 1104 -88.17 -5.85 -49.57
C ARG A 1104 -87.99 -7.37 -49.80
N PRO A 1105 -89.04 -8.20 -49.60
CA PRO A 1105 -90.25 -8.03 -48.78
C PRO A 1105 -90.58 -9.24 -47.86
N ARG A 1106 -91.37 -8.92 -46.83
CA ARG A 1106 -92.24 -9.72 -45.95
C ARG A 1106 -92.50 -11.21 -46.30
N VAL A 1107 -92.23 -12.09 -45.32
CA VAL A 1107 -93.16 -13.12 -44.82
C VAL A 1107 -93.02 -13.22 -43.28
N ARG A 1108 -94.14 -13.25 -42.55
CA ARG A 1108 -94.30 -13.41 -41.07
C ARG A 1108 -94.44 -14.92 -40.71
N PRO A 1109 -94.76 -15.31 -39.46
CA PRO A 1109 -94.02 -15.19 -38.18
C PRO A 1109 -93.87 -16.59 -37.49
N TRP A 1110 -93.06 -16.66 -36.42
CA TRP A 1110 -92.92 -17.71 -35.37
C TRP A 1110 -91.48 -18.25 -35.18
N LEU A 1111 -90.73 -17.50 -34.33
CA LEU A 1111 -89.81 -17.87 -33.21
C LEU A 1111 -88.84 -19.08 -33.29
N PRO A 1112 -87.76 -19.16 -32.48
CA PRO A 1112 -87.04 -18.13 -31.70
C PRO A 1112 -85.49 -18.28 -31.78
N ASN A 1113 -84.75 -17.27 -32.22
CA ASN A 1113 -83.32 -17.19 -31.90
C ASN A 1113 -83.02 -15.80 -31.34
N ASP A 1114 -83.53 -15.55 -30.13
CA ASP A 1114 -83.05 -14.43 -29.32
C ASP A 1114 -81.58 -14.68 -28.98
N VAL A 1115 -80.70 -13.85 -29.54
CA VAL A 1115 -79.29 -13.81 -29.18
C VAL A 1115 -79.21 -13.38 -27.72
N ARG A 1116 -79.01 -14.34 -26.81
CA ARG A 1116 -78.82 -14.05 -25.40
C ARG A 1116 -77.36 -13.69 -25.13
N PRO A 1117 -77.10 -12.59 -24.42
CA PRO A 1117 -75.75 -12.25 -24.02
C PRO A 1117 -75.22 -13.25 -22.99
N VAL A 1118 -73.96 -13.63 -23.16
CA VAL A 1118 -73.19 -14.46 -22.24
C VAL A 1118 -72.92 -13.69 -20.95
N ALA A 1119 -72.72 -12.38 -21.06
CA ALA A 1119 -72.59 -11.46 -19.94
C ALA A 1119 -73.12 -10.07 -20.31
N VAL A 1120 -73.71 -9.39 -19.33
CA VAL A 1120 -74.11 -7.99 -19.42
C VAL A 1120 -73.52 -7.28 -18.20
N GLU A 1121 -72.52 -6.45 -18.43
CA GLU A 1121 -71.85 -5.70 -17.36
C GLU A 1121 -72.26 -4.22 -17.44
N PRO A 1122 -73.14 -3.73 -16.55
CA PRO A 1122 -73.52 -2.33 -16.54
C PRO A 1122 -72.33 -1.44 -16.15
N THR A 1123 -72.23 -0.28 -16.78
CA THR A 1123 -71.28 0.76 -16.39
C THR A 1123 -71.64 1.31 -15.02
N GLY A 1124 -70.68 1.88 -14.29
CA GLY A 1124 -70.88 2.32 -12.90
C GLY A 1124 -71.98 3.38 -12.68
N ASP A 1125 -72.41 4.06 -13.76
CA ASP A 1125 -73.52 5.01 -13.80
C ASP A 1125 -74.88 4.37 -14.19
N GLY A 1126 -74.88 3.11 -14.64
CA GLY A 1126 -76.07 2.34 -15.00
C GLY A 1126 -76.81 2.81 -16.27
N LEU A 1127 -76.18 3.65 -17.09
CA LEU A 1127 -76.74 4.19 -18.33
C LEU A 1127 -76.32 3.40 -19.58
N ALA A 1128 -75.23 2.64 -19.48
CA ALA A 1128 -74.75 1.76 -20.53
C ALA A 1128 -74.39 0.40 -19.94
N ALA A 1129 -74.24 -0.59 -20.80
CA ALA A 1129 -73.75 -1.90 -20.42
C ALA A 1129 -72.87 -2.48 -21.52
N VAL A 1130 -71.83 -3.22 -21.15
CA VAL A 1130 -71.07 -4.04 -22.09
C VAL A 1130 -71.80 -5.36 -22.22
N ILE A 1131 -72.33 -5.64 -23.41
CA ILE A 1131 -72.91 -6.94 -23.75
C ILE A 1131 -71.84 -7.80 -24.41
N THR A 1132 -71.69 -9.04 -23.96
CA THR A 1132 -70.81 -10.03 -24.55
C THR A 1132 -71.63 -11.16 -25.16
N VAL A 1133 -71.38 -11.49 -26.43
CA VAL A 1133 -72.06 -12.57 -27.17
C VAL A 1133 -71.04 -13.48 -27.85
N PHE A 1134 -71.44 -14.74 -28.07
CA PHE A 1134 -70.71 -15.63 -28.96
C PHE A 1134 -71.06 -15.32 -30.41
N ILE A 1135 -70.04 -15.13 -31.24
CA ILE A 1135 -70.17 -14.96 -32.69
C ILE A 1135 -69.40 -16.06 -33.38
N SER A 1136 -70.03 -16.70 -34.36
CA SER A 1136 -69.35 -17.66 -35.23
C SER A 1136 -68.83 -16.95 -36.48
N PHE A 1137 -67.57 -17.21 -36.84
CA PHE A 1137 -67.00 -16.66 -38.07
C PHE A 1137 -67.46 -17.44 -39.30
N PRO A 1138 -67.74 -16.77 -40.44
CA PRO A 1138 -68.01 -17.46 -41.70
C PRO A 1138 -66.73 -18.09 -42.25
N GLY A 1139 -66.74 -19.40 -42.55
CA GLY A 1139 -65.54 -20.07 -43.07
C GLY A 1139 -65.60 -21.58 -43.33
N GLY A 1140 -66.76 -22.25 -43.23
CA GLY A 1140 -66.84 -23.68 -43.50
C GLY A 1140 -65.97 -24.55 -42.57
N HIS A 1141 -65.67 -25.79 -42.98
CA HIS A 1141 -65.15 -26.81 -42.06
C HIS A 1141 -63.66 -26.73 -41.67
N SER A 1142 -62.87 -25.82 -42.22
CA SER A 1142 -61.40 -25.84 -42.13
C SER A 1142 -60.68 -24.97 -41.08
N PRO A 1143 -61.28 -24.00 -40.35
CA PRO A 1143 -60.55 -23.28 -39.30
C PRO A 1143 -60.68 -23.94 -37.91
N SER A 1144 -59.58 -23.93 -37.15
CA SER A 1144 -59.44 -24.52 -35.81
C SER A 1144 -60.21 -23.79 -34.69
N VAL A 1145 -60.66 -22.55 -34.93
CA VAL A 1145 -61.49 -21.78 -33.98
C VAL A 1145 -62.72 -21.22 -34.69
N ARG A 1146 -63.91 -21.72 -34.33
CA ARG A 1146 -65.20 -21.38 -34.99
C ARG A 1146 -66.08 -20.40 -34.21
N LEU A 1147 -65.69 -20.08 -32.99
CA LEU A 1147 -66.46 -19.28 -32.04
C LEU A 1147 -65.53 -18.23 -31.43
N ALA A 1148 -65.95 -16.97 -31.46
CA ALA A 1148 -65.31 -15.87 -30.78
C ALA A 1148 -66.29 -15.19 -29.83
N LEU A 1149 -65.76 -14.67 -28.73
CA LEU A 1149 -66.50 -13.76 -27.86
C LEU A 1149 -66.33 -12.35 -28.44
N ALA A 1150 -67.45 -11.71 -28.74
CA ALA A 1150 -67.49 -10.32 -29.13
C ALA A 1150 -68.22 -9.54 -28.04
N SER A 1151 -67.68 -8.38 -27.67
CA SER A 1151 -68.31 -7.48 -26.70
C SER A 1151 -68.58 -6.13 -27.35
N SER A 1152 -69.74 -5.55 -27.05
CA SER A 1152 -70.15 -4.23 -27.54
C SER A 1152 -70.75 -3.41 -26.41
N LEU A 1153 -70.44 -2.12 -26.37
CA LEU A 1153 -71.08 -1.18 -25.46
C LEU A 1153 -72.46 -0.81 -26.01
N ILE A 1154 -73.50 -1.09 -25.23
CA ILE A 1154 -74.88 -0.73 -25.54
C ILE A 1154 -75.39 0.30 -24.55
N LEU A 1155 -76.31 1.15 -24.99
CA LEU A 1155 -77.05 2.04 -24.09
C LEU A 1155 -78.13 1.21 -23.38
N HIS A 1156 -78.15 1.27 -22.05
CA HIS A 1156 -79.07 0.50 -21.22
C HIS A 1156 -80.29 1.37 -20.94
N ASP A 1157 -81.31 1.27 -21.80
CA ASP A 1157 -82.53 2.05 -21.66
C ASP A 1157 -83.41 1.46 -20.56
N LYS A 1158 -83.66 2.24 -19.51
CA LYS A 1158 -84.42 1.80 -18.33
C LYS A 1158 -85.92 1.71 -18.65
N GLN A 1159 -86.44 0.51 -18.86
CA GLN A 1159 -87.87 0.22 -18.67
C GLN A 1159 -88.14 -1.04 -17.83
N VAL A 1160 -88.37 -0.80 -16.52
CA VAL A 1160 -89.36 -1.33 -15.56
C VAL A 1160 -89.65 -2.86 -15.43
N ASN A 1161 -89.43 -3.37 -14.19
CA ASN A 1161 -90.06 -4.45 -13.39
C ASN A 1161 -90.35 -5.86 -13.94
N THR A 1162 -89.74 -6.91 -13.36
CA THR A 1162 -90.26 -7.70 -12.22
C THR A 1162 -89.43 -8.98 -11.96
N GLY A 1163 -89.19 -9.28 -10.67
CA GLY A 1163 -89.16 -10.64 -10.11
C GLY A 1163 -88.10 -11.66 -10.56
N GLY A 1164 -86.95 -11.70 -9.89
CA GLY A 1164 -86.05 -12.87 -9.96
C GLY A 1164 -84.75 -12.69 -9.19
N ARG A 1165 -84.66 -13.31 -8.00
CA ARG A 1165 -83.46 -13.32 -7.14
C ARG A 1165 -82.24 -13.89 -7.89
N ALA A 1166 -81.13 -13.15 -7.89
CA ALA A 1166 -79.79 -13.69 -8.16
C ALA A 1166 -78.78 -13.19 -7.11
N PHE A 1167 -77.91 -14.11 -6.70
CA PHE A 1167 -77.04 -14.08 -5.52
C PHE A 1167 -76.06 -12.88 -5.48
N LEU A 1168 -76.16 -12.06 -4.42
CA LEU A 1168 -75.09 -11.14 -3.99
C LEU A 1168 -74.27 -11.81 -2.88
N ARG A 1169 -73.01 -12.14 -3.16
CA ARG A 1169 -72.02 -12.51 -2.14
C ARG A 1169 -71.21 -11.26 -1.76
N ARG A 1170 -71.60 -10.62 -0.66
CA ARG A 1170 -70.78 -9.63 0.07
C ARG A 1170 -69.52 -10.31 0.63
N ARG A 1171 -68.36 -9.68 0.49
CA ARG A 1171 -67.23 -9.87 1.42
C ARG A 1171 -67.04 -8.58 2.21
N SER A 1172 -67.16 -8.75 3.52
CA SER A 1172 -67.13 -7.78 4.61
C SER A 1172 -65.72 -7.26 4.89
N ALA A 1173 -65.67 -6.02 5.34
CA ALA A 1173 -64.52 -5.34 5.92
C ALA A 1173 -64.20 -5.85 7.33
N HIS A 1174 -62.92 -5.87 7.69
CA HIS A 1174 -62.48 -5.92 9.09
C HIS A 1174 -61.86 -4.57 9.48
N ALA A 1175 -62.40 -4.01 10.55
CA ALA A 1175 -61.93 -2.85 11.28
C ALA A 1175 -60.82 -3.24 12.27
N ALA A 1176 -59.94 -2.27 12.57
CA ALA A 1176 -58.93 -2.32 13.62
C ALA A 1176 -59.55 -2.18 15.03
N PRO A 1177 -58.85 -2.61 16.10
CA PRO A 1177 -59.06 -2.06 17.44
C PRO A 1177 -57.97 -1.04 17.83
N PRO A 1178 -58.20 -0.21 18.87
CA PRO A 1178 -57.35 0.90 19.27
C PRO A 1178 -56.36 0.55 20.40
N ILE A 1179 -55.33 1.41 20.49
CA ILE A 1179 -54.18 1.49 21.41
C ILE A 1179 -53.00 0.60 21.04
#